data_AF-A0A166X647-F1
#
_entry.id   AF-A0A166X647-F1
#
_cell.length_a   1.000
_cell.length_b   1.000
_cell.length_c   1.000
_cell.angle_alpha   90.00
_cell.angle_beta   90.00
_cell.angle_gamma   90.00
#
_symmetry.space_group_name_H-M   'P 1'
#
loop_
_entity.id
_entity.type
_entity.pdbx_description
1 polymer ?
#
loop_
_entity_poly.entity_id
_entity_poly.type
_entity_poly.pdbx_seq_one_letter_code
_entity_poly.pdbx_strand_id
1 'polypeptide(L)'
;MLAPAVPEITEENLHESIDARTESLLSLRELGPPDLVHLLRQSIRNPLKQSGVYHHVTGVDASSSASLAAYINTLTYKEHGPSATSKIVEGVFCCYNAFSRLDMRVHVSIPGTVESYCVDERGEKRKASEDLWLETYLCSVLRAYSYADDGSGDTIRKIMGVRRFNPVTNTEAEHRFLFAAEQLFFRGWQLGSDSVVQVPTNVSNHLTTGLLKYLETTGRYASGINLFEKLRTQSIEVSSLLAKVQFMGNEEVAGVKVLYESLQQTPMDYVMLDTQAEFLMKKAQKAETPEQRTDRLTMAMGCADRSTIAAPSEFGTWARLAQVYVAMEDWENALTTLNSCPMFTYQDKDAPLMPEPKEVQLPILPETRLDEIDSEPESRFSEQVDPSILGLRAAAYRGTFRKAYSILTEMTAKIGWDQLLKIRSTVFVMEDEYRTEKQEATQGAHKRTPSTDALRGTPDPTPNGDDKNEEEENKGEATEKINGEENGVDNGVERPSNTIDPKSLKGDQENGDSDESLSKLNTKRLCERWLDSLFMVLYEDLRVYTIWRTQMAQYRAQQMQYKKSAEEWEILGSLAERLQHFDEAVEAYRACLSVRFSPKALAGVLRVYERSKSTRETVASVIRLVTWQYRWYSEFSPELLHTIRTLIEDEGAVKVRSIIQATSLPQAVLDLTHHYAALCANFRSSGTEG
;
A
#
# COMPACT_ATOMS: atom_id res chain seq x y z
N MET A 1 15.15 27.53 6.63
CA MET A 1 14.79 26.19 7.13
C MET A 1 16.04 25.36 7.19
N LEU A 2 16.14 24.47 8.17
CA LEU A 2 17.27 23.56 8.29
C LEU A 2 17.13 22.48 7.20
N ALA A 3 18.04 22.45 6.23
CA ALA A 3 18.00 21.43 5.19
C ALA A 3 18.63 20.12 5.70
N PRO A 4 18.07 18.94 5.40
CA PRO A 4 18.66 17.68 5.76
C PRO A 4 20.07 17.54 5.23
N ALA A 5 20.84 16.73 5.93
CA ALA A 5 22.15 16.29 5.47
C ALA A 5 22.04 15.63 4.08
N VAL A 6 23.17 15.59 3.37
CA VAL A 6 23.24 15.04 2.02
C VAL A 6 23.85 13.65 2.14
N PRO A 7 23.09 12.57 1.89
CA PRO A 7 23.69 11.26 1.75
C PRO A 7 24.56 11.23 0.49
N GLU A 8 25.65 10.48 0.53
CA GLU A 8 26.61 10.40 -0.58
C GLU A 8 26.95 8.94 -0.85
N ILE A 9 26.64 8.50 -2.07
CA ILE A 9 26.96 7.16 -2.54
C ILE A 9 28.04 7.32 -3.60
N THR A 10 29.20 6.71 -3.37
CA THR A 10 30.36 6.84 -4.26
C THR A 10 30.35 5.72 -5.29
N GLU A 11 30.48 6.10 -6.55
CA GLU A 11 30.56 5.16 -7.68
C GLU A 11 31.89 4.39 -7.67
N GLU A 12 31.86 3.15 -8.15
CA GLU A 12 33.07 2.40 -8.46
C GLU A 12 33.68 2.92 -9.77
N ASN A 13 32.85 3.05 -10.81
CA ASN A 13 33.21 3.61 -12.11
C ASN A 13 32.46 4.93 -12.36
N LEU A 14 33.16 5.91 -12.94
CA LEU A 14 32.57 7.22 -13.22
C LEU A 14 31.36 7.09 -14.15
N HIS A 15 30.25 7.74 -13.76
CA HIS A 15 28.99 7.84 -14.51
C HIS A 15 28.13 6.57 -14.54
N GLU A 16 28.50 5.52 -13.82
CA GLU A 16 27.74 4.26 -13.79
C GLU A 16 26.29 4.44 -13.31
N SER A 17 26.03 5.40 -12.41
CA SER A 17 24.66 5.70 -11.93
C SER A 17 23.78 6.33 -13.01
N ILE A 18 24.36 7.13 -13.89
CA ILE A 18 23.66 7.76 -15.02
C ILE A 18 23.36 6.71 -16.10
N ASP A 19 24.32 5.82 -16.35
CA ASP A 19 24.17 4.73 -17.31
C ASP A 19 23.11 3.74 -16.84
N ALA A 20 23.19 3.28 -15.59
CA ALA A 20 22.18 2.41 -14.97
C ALA A 20 20.78 3.03 -15.00
N ARG A 21 20.67 4.34 -14.73
CA ARG A 21 19.38 5.06 -14.88
C ARG A 21 18.87 5.01 -16.31
N THR A 22 19.74 5.19 -17.30
CA THR A 22 19.37 5.15 -18.72
C THR A 22 18.87 3.76 -19.12
N GLU A 23 19.55 2.70 -18.69
CA GLU A 23 19.13 1.32 -18.93
C GLU A 23 17.77 1.00 -18.29
N SER A 24 17.52 1.56 -17.10
CA SER A 24 16.26 1.33 -16.38
C SER A 24 15.03 1.92 -17.07
N LEU A 25 15.18 2.92 -17.96
CA LEU A 25 14.05 3.65 -18.58
C LEU A 25 13.07 2.72 -19.31
N LEU A 26 13.58 1.68 -19.96
CA LEU A 26 12.77 0.69 -20.70
C LEU A 26 11.83 -0.12 -19.78
N SER A 27 12.18 -0.23 -18.51
CA SER A 27 11.45 -1.03 -17.52
C SER A 27 10.43 -0.23 -16.71
N LEU A 28 10.49 1.12 -16.75
CA LEU A 28 9.62 1.99 -15.95
C LEU A 28 8.17 1.92 -16.43
N ARG A 29 7.24 1.80 -15.48
CA ARG A 29 5.81 1.63 -15.80
C ARG A 29 4.89 2.54 -14.97
N GLU A 30 5.41 3.14 -13.91
CA GLU A 30 4.66 4.02 -13.00
C GLU A 30 5.11 5.49 -13.17
N LEU A 31 4.97 6.30 -12.12
CA LEU A 31 5.44 7.69 -12.07
C LEU A 31 6.97 7.84 -12.22
N GLY A 32 7.72 6.74 -12.27
CA GLY A 32 9.18 6.70 -12.30
C GLY A 32 9.83 6.67 -10.92
N PRO A 33 11.15 6.43 -10.87
CA PRO A 33 11.92 6.42 -9.64
C PRO A 33 12.13 7.83 -9.09
N PRO A 34 12.61 7.97 -7.84
CA PRO A 34 13.13 9.23 -7.34
C PRO A 34 14.15 9.86 -8.32
N ASP A 35 14.22 11.19 -8.29
CA ASP A 35 15.13 11.93 -9.16
C ASP A 35 16.58 11.61 -8.75
N LEU A 36 17.48 11.51 -9.73
CA LEU A 36 18.89 11.20 -9.52
C LEU A 36 19.70 12.48 -9.59
N VAL A 37 20.63 12.66 -8.65
CA VAL A 37 21.60 13.74 -8.67
C VAL A 37 22.98 13.13 -8.63
N HIS A 38 23.71 13.26 -9.72
CA HIS A 38 25.11 12.86 -9.86
C HIS A 38 26.00 14.08 -9.77
N LEU A 39 27.14 13.95 -9.09
CA LEU A 39 28.14 15.01 -8.93
C LEU A 39 29.53 14.42 -9.23
N LEU A 40 30.30 15.13 -10.04
CA LEU A 40 31.70 14.83 -10.27
C LEU A 40 32.56 15.65 -9.31
N ARG A 41 33.24 14.96 -8.40
CA ARG A 41 34.22 15.55 -7.50
C ARG A 41 35.61 15.43 -8.08
N GLN A 42 36.37 16.51 -7.96
CA GLN A 42 37.78 16.56 -8.32
C GLN A 42 38.61 16.88 -7.09
N SER A 43 39.66 16.09 -6.84
CA SER A 43 40.58 16.39 -5.72
C SER A 43 41.31 17.71 -5.96
N ILE A 44 41.37 18.55 -4.92
CA ILE A 44 42.10 19.83 -4.98
C ILE A 44 43.62 19.60 -5.12
N ARG A 45 44.14 18.52 -4.52
CA ARG A 45 45.58 18.19 -4.57
C ARG A 45 45.98 17.49 -5.86
N ASN A 46 45.09 16.71 -6.46
CA ASN A 46 45.36 15.99 -7.70
C ASN A 46 44.16 16.10 -8.66
N PRO A 47 44.21 17.02 -9.64
CA PRO A 47 43.14 17.21 -10.62
C PRO A 47 42.78 15.98 -11.44
N LEU A 48 43.70 15.00 -11.59
CA LEU A 48 43.44 13.76 -12.32
C LEU A 48 42.61 12.76 -11.51
N LYS A 49 42.52 12.93 -10.19
CA LYS A 49 41.72 12.07 -9.33
C LYS A 49 40.31 12.63 -9.24
N GLN A 50 39.42 12.04 -10.03
CA GLN A 50 37.99 12.30 -10.01
C GLN A 50 37.23 11.14 -9.35
N SER A 51 36.11 11.46 -8.72
CA SER A 51 35.18 10.47 -8.16
C SER A 51 33.76 10.94 -8.40
N GLY A 52 32.91 10.04 -8.91
CA GLY A 52 31.48 10.28 -9.02
C GLY A 52 30.79 9.96 -7.71
N VAL A 53 29.93 10.86 -7.27
CA VAL A 53 29.05 10.64 -6.12
C VAL A 53 27.62 10.94 -6.53
N TYR A 54 26.67 10.18 -6.03
CA TYR A 54 25.26 10.41 -6.31
C TYR A 54 24.39 10.25 -5.08
N HIS A 55 23.20 10.80 -5.18
CA HIS A 55 22.11 10.60 -4.25
C HIS A 55 20.77 10.76 -4.95
N HIS A 56 19.72 10.31 -4.28
CA HIS A 56 18.36 10.42 -4.77
C HIS A 56 17.64 11.59 -4.11
N VAL A 57 16.66 12.15 -4.82
CA VAL A 57 15.86 13.25 -4.31
C VAL A 57 14.41 13.19 -4.80
N THR A 58 13.49 13.69 -3.98
CA THR A 58 12.11 13.98 -4.39
C THR A 58 11.71 15.36 -3.89
N GLY A 59 10.80 16.02 -4.62
CA GLY A 59 10.21 17.30 -4.20
C GLY A 59 11.05 18.55 -4.49
N VAL A 60 12.11 18.45 -5.29
CA VAL A 60 12.81 19.62 -5.84
C VAL A 60 11.96 20.22 -6.95
N ASP A 61 11.94 21.56 -7.04
CA ASP A 61 11.17 22.26 -8.07
C ASP A 61 11.74 21.97 -9.48
N ALA A 62 11.04 21.09 -10.22
CA ALA A 62 11.37 20.70 -11.59
C ALA A 62 10.63 21.53 -12.66
N SER A 63 10.15 22.74 -12.32
CA SER A 63 9.48 23.63 -13.28
C SER A 63 10.39 24.21 -14.36
N SER A 64 11.71 24.23 -14.14
CA SER A 64 12.67 24.73 -15.12
C SER A 64 14.07 24.13 -14.91
N SER A 65 14.90 24.20 -15.95
CA SER A 65 16.32 23.84 -15.85
C SER A 65 17.08 24.72 -14.85
N ALA A 66 16.69 26.00 -14.72
CA ALA A 66 17.30 26.93 -13.77
C ALA A 66 17.05 26.52 -12.31
N SER A 67 15.84 26.04 -12.00
CA SER A 67 15.48 25.56 -10.65
C SER A 67 16.31 24.32 -10.25
N LEU A 68 16.48 23.36 -11.17
CA LEU A 68 17.30 22.17 -10.93
C LEU A 68 18.80 22.50 -10.84
N ALA A 69 19.29 23.41 -11.68
CA ALA A 69 20.66 23.90 -11.60
C ALA A 69 20.92 24.65 -10.28
N ALA A 70 19.93 25.42 -9.79
CA ALA A 70 20.03 26.08 -8.49
C ALA A 70 20.18 25.06 -7.35
N TYR A 71 19.45 23.94 -7.40
CA TYR A 71 19.63 22.84 -6.43
C TYR A 71 21.07 22.29 -6.46
N ILE A 72 21.62 21.97 -7.64
CA ILE A 72 23.03 21.51 -7.75
C ILE A 72 23.98 22.56 -7.16
N ASN A 73 23.76 23.85 -7.47
CA ASN A 73 24.58 24.92 -6.93
C ASN A 73 24.54 24.99 -5.40
N THR A 74 23.40 24.68 -4.75
CA THR A 74 23.32 24.62 -3.28
C THR A 74 24.26 23.56 -2.66
N LEU A 75 24.55 22.49 -3.41
CA LEU A 75 25.44 21.41 -2.96
C LEU A 75 26.91 21.84 -3.06
N THR A 76 27.26 22.70 -4.03
CA THR A 76 28.62 23.21 -4.19
C THR A 76 29.07 24.01 -2.96
N TYR A 77 28.22 24.85 -2.39
CA TYR A 77 28.57 25.71 -1.25
C TYR A 77 28.96 24.92 0.01
N LYS A 78 28.48 23.69 0.19
CA LYS A 78 28.81 22.85 1.35
C LYS A 78 30.26 22.36 1.35
N GLU A 79 30.89 22.24 0.17
CA GLU A 79 32.29 21.82 0.04
C GLU A 79 33.29 22.97 0.15
N HIS A 80 32.85 24.22 0.33
CA HIS A 80 33.75 25.38 0.42
C HIS A 80 34.12 25.66 1.88
N GLY A 81 35.18 25.00 2.37
CA GLY A 81 35.75 25.24 3.70
C GLY A 81 37.28 25.02 3.75
N PRO A 82 37.98 25.51 4.80
CA PRO A 82 39.44 25.38 4.92
C PRO A 82 39.95 23.94 5.03
N SER A 83 39.04 22.96 5.27
CA SER A 83 39.32 21.53 5.31
C SER A 83 38.88 20.76 4.05
N ALA A 84 38.44 21.45 3.00
CA ALA A 84 37.98 20.81 1.77
C ALA A 84 39.12 20.06 1.06
N THR A 85 38.88 18.80 0.69
CA THR A 85 39.85 17.93 -0.01
C THR A 85 39.51 17.74 -1.49
N SER A 86 38.26 18.00 -1.85
CA SER A 86 37.69 17.96 -3.20
C SER A 86 36.85 19.21 -3.47
N LYS A 87 36.55 19.43 -4.75
CA LYS A 87 35.56 20.40 -5.23
C LYS A 87 34.64 19.71 -6.24
N ILE A 88 33.40 20.16 -6.32
CA ILE A 88 32.46 19.73 -7.36
C ILE A 88 32.75 20.53 -8.65
N VAL A 89 32.96 19.81 -9.76
CA VAL A 89 33.25 20.38 -11.08
C VAL A 89 32.09 20.21 -12.07
N GLU A 90 31.27 19.18 -11.88
CA GLU A 90 30.14 18.87 -12.74
C GLU A 90 29.01 18.29 -11.90
N GLY A 91 27.76 18.53 -12.30
CA GLY A 91 26.60 17.86 -11.74
C GLY A 91 25.53 17.58 -12.79
N VAL A 92 24.86 16.45 -12.65
CA VAL A 92 23.74 16.05 -13.52
C VAL A 92 22.53 15.76 -12.66
N PHE A 93 21.42 16.46 -12.93
CA PHE A 93 20.12 16.20 -12.32
C PHE A 93 19.24 15.48 -13.34
N CYS A 94 18.73 14.30 -13.00
CA CYS A 94 17.83 13.51 -13.84
C CYS A 94 16.44 13.40 -13.20
N CYS A 95 15.41 13.84 -13.93
CA CYS A 95 14.02 13.88 -13.50
C CYS A 95 13.14 13.18 -14.53
N TYR A 96 12.46 12.11 -14.15
CA TYR A 96 11.66 11.34 -15.10
C TYR A 96 10.33 12.03 -15.42
N ASN A 97 9.92 12.01 -16.68
CA ASN A 97 8.61 12.45 -17.15
C ASN A 97 7.81 11.22 -17.59
N ALA A 98 6.79 10.86 -16.82
CA ALA A 98 5.97 9.68 -17.07
C ALA A 98 4.93 9.88 -18.19
N PHE A 99 4.53 11.11 -18.53
CA PHE A 99 3.62 11.38 -19.65
C PHE A 99 4.27 11.04 -20.99
N SER A 100 5.48 11.56 -21.20
CA SER A 100 6.22 11.39 -22.45
C SER A 100 7.23 10.23 -22.42
N ARG A 101 7.41 9.59 -21.26
CA ARG A 101 8.42 8.53 -21.00
C ARG A 101 9.84 8.96 -21.38
N LEU A 102 10.20 10.18 -20.95
CA LEU A 102 11.51 10.78 -21.18
C LEU A 102 12.17 11.09 -19.84
N ASP A 103 13.50 10.98 -19.78
CA ASP A 103 14.28 11.40 -18.62
C ASP A 103 14.86 12.80 -18.89
N MET A 104 14.32 13.82 -18.21
CA MET A 104 14.81 15.19 -18.33
C MET A 104 16.13 15.33 -17.56
N ARG A 105 17.17 15.83 -18.22
CA ARG A 105 18.50 15.98 -17.65
C ARG A 105 18.97 17.43 -17.71
N VAL A 106 19.51 17.90 -16.58
CA VAL A 106 20.17 19.20 -16.45
C VAL A 106 21.61 18.95 -16.08
N HIS A 107 22.50 19.26 -17.01
CA HIS A 107 23.95 19.16 -16.86
C HIS A 107 24.50 20.54 -16.49
N VAL A 108 25.23 20.60 -15.38
CA VAL A 108 25.83 21.83 -14.85
C VAL A 108 27.34 21.63 -14.80
N SER A 109 28.07 22.36 -15.64
CA SER A 109 29.53 22.44 -15.57
C SER A 109 29.93 23.67 -14.77
N ILE A 110 30.79 23.50 -13.76
CA ILE A 110 31.19 24.57 -12.85
C ILE A 110 32.59 25.08 -13.25
N PRO A 111 32.77 26.39 -13.51
CA PRO A 111 31.80 27.47 -13.36
C PRO A 111 31.01 27.79 -14.65
N GLY A 112 29.69 27.61 -14.62
CA GLY A 112 28.75 28.48 -15.33
C GLY A 112 28.04 27.96 -16.59
N THR A 113 28.27 26.73 -17.06
CA THR A 113 27.50 26.20 -18.20
C THR A 113 26.37 25.33 -17.71
N VAL A 114 25.14 25.63 -18.11
CA VAL A 114 23.96 24.80 -17.85
C VAL A 114 23.39 24.33 -19.19
N GLU A 115 23.38 23.04 -19.42
CA GLU A 115 22.77 22.40 -20.58
C GLU A 115 21.55 21.58 -20.12
N SER A 116 20.43 21.71 -20.83
CA SER A 116 19.23 20.92 -20.57
C SER A 116 18.79 20.15 -21.79
N TYR A 117 18.58 18.85 -21.62
CA TYR A 117 18.16 17.94 -22.68
C TYR A 117 17.26 16.85 -22.07
N CYS A 118 16.60 16.06 -22.90
CA CYS A 118 15.89 14.86 -22.47
C CYS A 118 16.47 13.62 -23.13
N VAL A 119 16.35 12.48 -22.46
CA VAL A 119 16.85 11.19 -22.93
C VAL A 119 15.65 10.25 -23.06
N ASP A 120 15.53 9.61 -24.22
CA ASP A 120 14.49 8.61 -24.44
C ASP A 120 14.91 7.20 -23.98
N GLU A 121 13.99 6.24 -24.09
CA GLU A 121 14.22 4.84 -23.73
C GLU A 121 15.37 4.17 -24.51
N ARG A 122 15.85 4.78 -25.61
CA ARG A 122 16.99 4.29 -26.41
C ARG A 122 18.31 4.95 -26.02
N GLY A 123 18.29 5.89 -25.08
CA GLY A 123 19.44 6.69 -24.70
C GLY A 123 19.71 7.88 -25.65
N GLU A 124 18.81 8.20 -26.58
CA GLU A 124 19.03 9.30 -27.53
C GLU A 124 18.70 10.66 -26.89
N LYS A 125 19.60 11.63 -27.07
CA LYS A 125 19.41 13.00 -26.58
C LYS A 125 18.45 13.78 -27.48
N ARG A 126 17.47 14.43 -26.86
CA ARG A 126 16.46 15.28 -27.49
C ARG A 126 16.37 16.65 -26.80
N LYS A 127 15.78 17.62 -27.47
CA LYS A 127 15.61 18.98 -26.94
C LYS A 127 14.50 19.00 -25.88
N ALA A 128 14.80 19.58 -24.71
CA ALA A 128 13.81 19.85 -23.67
C ALA A 128 12.94 21.06 -24.06
N SER A 129 11.67 20.85 -24.38
CA SER A 129 10.67 21.91 -24.63
C SER A 129 9.98 22.37 -23.33
N GLU A 130 9.30 23.51 -23.37
CA GLU A 130 8.53 24.03 -22.23
C GLU A 130 7.38 23.09 -21.82
N ASP A 131 6.69 22.47 -22.79
CA ASP A 131 5.64 21.49 -22.51
C ASP A 131 6.18 20.27 -21.75
N LEU A 132 7.37 19.80 -22.11
CA LEU A 132 8.02 18.70 -21.39
C LEU A 132 8.39 19.10 -19.96
N TRP A 133 8.80 20.36 -19.72
CA TRP A 133 9.04 20.86 -18.37
C TRP A 133 7.76 20.93 -17.53
N LEU A 134 6.64 21.33 -18.13
CA LEU A 134 5.34 21.34 -17.45
C LEU A 134 4.91 19.93 -17.02
N GLU A 135 5.03 18.95 -17.92
CA GLU A 135 4.77 17.54 -17.62
C GLU A 135 5.70 17.02 -16.51
N THR A 136 6.99 17.33 -16.60
CA THR A 136 8.02 16.89 -15.66
C THR A 136 7.80 17.47 -14.27
N TYR A 137 7.44 18.74 -14.18
CA TYR A 137 7.08 19.39 -12.93
C TYR A 137 5.92 18.67 -12.25
N LEU A 138 4.84 18.41 -12.98
CA LEU A 138 3.69 17.69 -12.41
C LEU A 138 4.08 16.28 -11.95
N CYS A 139 4.83 15.53 -12.76
CA CYS A 139 5.33 14.21 -12.37
C CYS A 139 6.21 14.26 -11.12
N SER A 140 7.08 15.27 -10.98
CA SER A 140 7.95 15.44 -9.80
C SER A 140 7.14 15.69 -8.52
N VAL A 141 6.10 16.53 -8.58
CA VAL A 141 5.20 16.77 -7.43
C VAL A 141 4.45 15.48 -7.06
N LEU A 142 3.88 14.77 -8.03
CA LEU A 142 3.17 13.51 -7.79
C LEU A 142 4.08 12.42 -7.21
N ARG A 143 5.31 12.30 -7.74
CA ARG A 143 6.34 11.41 -7.19
C ARG A 143 6.67 11.77 -5.74
N ALA A 144 6.82 13.05 -5.41
CA ALA A 144 7.12 13.46 -4.04
C ALA A 144 6.03 13.01 -3.06
N TYR A 145 4.75 13.10 -3.42
CA TYR A 145 3.64 12.57 -2.62
C TYR A 145 3.60 11.04 -2.59
N SER A 146 3.95 10.37 -3.69
CA SER A 146 3.96 8.90 -3.78
C SER A 146 5.10 8.29 -2.95
N TYR A 147 6.30 8.88 -2.96
CA TYR A 147 7.47 8.39 -2.21
C TYR A 147 7.60 8.97 -0.80
N ALA A 148 6.66 9.81 -0.37
CA ALA A 148 6.60 10.29 0.99
C ALA A 148 6.27 9.15 1.97
N ASP A 149 6.86 9.22 3.15
CA ASP A 149 6.64 8.26 4.22
C ASP A 149 5.43 8.67 5.06
N ASP A 150 4.66 7.67 5.51
CA ASP A 150 3.47 7.85 6.35
C ASP A 150 3.79 7.98 7.85
N GLY A 151 5.07 8.13 8.20
CA GLY A 151 5.56 8.15 9.58
C GLY A 151 5.93 6.76 10.10
N SER A 152 5.59 5.68 9.41
CA SER A 152 5.97 4.32 9.82
C SER A 152 7.44 4.01 9.58
N GLY A 153 8.09 4.72 8.64
CA GLY A 153 9.45 4.46 8.19
C GLY A 153 9.61 3.33 7.19
N ASP A 154 8.52 2.64 6.81
CA ASP A 154 8.56 1.54 5.84
C ASP A 154 8.99 2.04 4.45
N THR A 155 8.69 3.28 4.08
CA THR A 155 9.05 3.84 2.75
C THR A 155 10.48 4.36 2.73
N ILE A 156 10.93 4.95 3.85
CA ILE A 156 12.29 5.47 3.99
C ILE A 156 13.35 4.37 3.84
N ARG A 157 13.08 3.17 4.36
CA ARG A 157 14.03 2.04 4.34
C ARG A 157 14.18 1.36 2.97
N LYS A 158 13.25 1.59 2.03
CA LYS A 158 13.26 0.90 0.72
C LYS A 158 14.35 1.38 -0.24
N ILE A 159 14.65 2.67 -0.22
CA ILE A 159 15.62 3.28 -1.14
C ILE A 159 16.63 4.06 -0.30
N MET A 160 17.89 3.66 -0.43
CA MET A 160 18.99 4.27 0.29
C MET A 160 19.28 5.69 -0.22
N GLY A 161 19.61 6.61 0.69
CA GLY A 161 20.14 7.92 0.31
C GLY A 161 19.15 8.83 -0.43
N VAL A 162 17.84 8.75 -0.13
CA VAL A 162 16.83 9.64 -0.73
C VAL A 162 16.56 10.85 0.17
N ARG A 163 16.78 12.05 -0.37
CA ARG A 163 16.35 13.31 0.25
C ARG A 163 14.90 13.62 -0.17
N ARG A 164 14.00 13.86 0.78
CA ARG A 164 12.57 14.13 0.49
C ARG A 164 12.21 15.53 0.92
N PHE A 165 11.90 16.38 -0.05
CA PHE A 165 11.45 17.75 0.16
C PHE A 165 9.94 17.84 -0.02
N ASN A 166 9.34 18.86 0.60
CA ASN A 166 7.97 19.21 0.31
C ASN A 166 7.91 19.99 -1.03
N PRO A 167 7.23 19.47 -2.08
CA PRO A 167 7.14 20.14 -3.37
C PRO A 167 6.28 21.41 -3.36
N VAL A 168 5.35 21.55 -2.39
CA VAL A 168 4.40 22.67 -2.33
C VAL A 168 4.44 23.30 -0.94
N THR A 169 5.18 24.41 -0.82
CA THR A 169 5.50 25.04 0.48
C THR A 169 4.78 26.37 0.74
N ASN A 170 4.10 26.91 -0.28
CA ASN A 170 3.40 28.19 -0.21
C ASN A 170 2.29 28.28 -1.28
N THR A 171 1.51 29.36 -1.24
CA THR A 171 0.38 29.58 -2.16
C THR A 171 0.80 29.79 -3.62
N GLU A 172 2.00 30.32 -3.88
CA GLU A 172 2.50 30.50 -5.25
C GLU A 172 2.85 29.14 -5.89
N ALA A 173 3.50 28.27 -5.12
CA ALA A 173 3.76 26.88 -5.53
C ALA A 173 2.45 26.10 -5.71
N GLU A 174 1.45 26.33 -4.86
CA GLU A 174 0.11 25.75 -5.02
C GLU A 174 -0.52 26.19 -6.36
N HIS A 175 -0.51 27.49 -6.67
CA HIS A 175 -1.07 27.98 -7.92
C HIS A 175 -0.37 27.35 -9.15
N ARG A 176 0.95 27.19 -9.11
CA ARG A 176 1.70 26.52 -10.18
C ARG A 176 1.32 25.04 -10.30
N PHE A 177 1.20 24.33 -9.18
CA PHE A 177 0.79 22.93 -9.15
C PHE A 177 -0.62 22.73 -9.72
N LEU A 178 -1.60 23.51 -9.24
CA LEU A 178 -2.99 23.40 -9.70
C LEU A 178 -3.13 23.82 -11.17
N PHE A 179 -2.35 24.81 -11.63
CA PHE A 179 -2.31 25.18 -13.04
C PHE A 179 -1.78 24.03 -13.92
N ALA A 180 -0.66 23.41 -13.53
CA ALA A 180 -0.11 22.27 -14.27
C ALA A 180 -1.08 21.08 -14.27
N ALA A 181 -1.71 20.81 -13.14
CA ALA A 181 -2.72 19.77 -13.00
C ALA A 181 -3.94 20.02 -13.90
N GLU A 182 -4.41 21.28 -13.99
CA GLU A 182 -5.52 21.66 -14.87
C GLU A 182 -5.19 21.41 -16.35
N GLN A 183 -4.01 21.85 -16.81
CA GLN A 183 -3.60 21.71 -18.21
C GLN A 183 -3.43 20.25 -18.64
N LEU A 184 -2.96 19.39 -17.73
CA LEU A 184 -2.63 18.00 -18.01
C LEU A 184 -3.70 17.00 -17.55
N PHE A 185 -4.81 17.47 -16.97
CA PHE A 185 -5.83 16.64 -16.32
C PHE A 185 -6.33 15.49 -17.21
N PHE A 186 -6.76 15.80 -18.43
CA PHE A 186 -7.33 14.82 -19.37
C PHE A 186 -6.29 13.88 -20.01
N ARG A 187 -5.01 14.12 -19.76
CA ARG A 187 -3.92 13.18 -20.07
C ARG A 187 -3.48 12.38 -18.85
N GLY A 188 -4.02 12.66 -17.66
CA GLY A 188 -3.59 12.08 -16.38
C GLY A 188 -3.69 10.55 -16.32
N TRP A 189 -4.59 9.93 -17.08
CA TRP A 189 -4.70 8.47 -17.20
C TRP A 189 -3.42 7.81 -17.76
N GLN A 190 -2.58 8.55 -18.50
CA GLN A 190 -1.30 8.06 -19.03
C GLN A 190 -0.28 7.77 -17.93
N LEU A 191 -0.46 8.38 -16.75
CA LEU A 191 0.45 8.20 -15.61
C LEU A 191 0.30 6.84 -14.92
N GLY A 192 -0.76 6.08 -15.22
CA GLY A 192 -1.12 4.88 -14.48
C GLY A 192 -2.06 5.16 -13.31
N SER A 193 -2.31 4.13 -12.50
CA SER A 193 -3.24 4.18 -11.36
C SER A 193 -2.75 3.32 -10.21
N ASP A 194 -3.38 3.47 -9.05
CA ASP A 194 -3.11 2.60 -7.91
C ASP A 194 -3.39 1.12 -8.24
N SER A 195 -2.63 0.20 -7.64
CA SER A 195 -2.74 -1.27 -7.80
C SER A 195 -4.11 -1.92 -7.55
N VAL A 196 -5.10 -1.14 -7.14
CA VAL A 196 -6.49 -1.56 -6.86
C VAL A 196 -7.46 -1.17 -7.99
N VAL A 197 -7.00 -0.36 -8.93
CA VAL A 197 -7.72 0.07 -10.13
C VAL A 197 -7.17 -0.73 -11.30
N GLN A 198 -8.05 -1.35 -12.09
CA GLN A 198 -7.61 -2.15 -13.23
C GLN A 198 -7.23 -1.26 -14.41
N VAL A 199 -8.12 -0.34 -14.74
CA VAL A 199 -7.98 0.53 -15.92
C VAL A 199 -7.96 1.99 -15.46
N PRO A 200 -6.85 2.72 -15.69
CA PRO A 200 -6.79 4.15 -15.41
C PRO A 200 -7.86 4.91 -16.21
N THR A 201 -8.61 5.78 -15.53
CA THR A 201 -9.60 6.67 -16.15
C THR A 201 -9.21 8.12 -15.90
N ASN A 202 -9.98 9.08 -16.44
CA ASN A 202 -9.76 10.50 -16.15
C ASN A 202 -9.94 10.85 -14.66
N VAL A 203 -10.70 10.04 -13.92
CA VAL A 203 -11.01 10.27 -12.50
C VAL A 203 -10.26 9.32 -11.56
N SER A 204 -9.75 8.19 -12.08
CA SER A 204 -9.03 7.17 -11.31
C SER A 204 -7.62 6.98 -11.90
N ASN A 205 -6.67 7.81 -11.47
CA ASN A 205 -5.27 7.74 -11.88
C ASN A 205 -4.36 8.40 -10.82
N HIS A 206 -3.03 8.32 -10.99
CA HIS A 206 -2.09 8.89 -10.03
C HIS A 206 -2.19 10.41 -9.86
N LEU A 207 -2.59 11.15 -10.90
CA LEU A 207 -2.81 12.59 -10.78
C LEU A 207 -4.00 12.89 -9.87
N THR A 208 -5.12 12.20 -10.03
CA THR A 208 -6.31 12.42 -9.19
C THR A 208 -6.09 11.95 -7.77
N THR A 209 -5.44 10.80 -7.56
CA THR A 209 -5.01 10.34 -6.23
C THR A 209 -4.08 11.37 -5.57
N GLY A 210 -3.08 11.88 -6.30
CA GLY A 210 -2.15 12.90 -5.79
C GLY A 210 -2.83 14.23 -5.44
N LEU A 211 -3.76 14.71 -6.27
CA LEU A 211 -4.55 15.91 -5.99
C LEU A 211 -5.43 15.74 -4.76
N LEU A 212 -6.14 14.62 -4.64
CA LEU A 212 -6.97 14.34 -3.46
C LEU A 212 -6.11 14.26 -2.20
N LYS A 213 -4.96 13.58 -2.24
CA LYS A 213 -4.02 13.51 -1.11
C LYS A 213 -3.45 14.89 -0.74
N TYR A 214 -3.12 15.72 -1.72
CA TYR A 214 -2.71 17.12 -1.51
C TYR A 214 -3.79 17.91 -0.77
N LEU A 215 -5.03 17.86 -1.26
CA LEU A 215 -6.16 18.59 -0.66
C LEU A 215 -6.50 18.07 0.74
N GLU A 216 -6.46 16.76 0.95
CA GLU A 216 -6.64 16.11 2.25
C GLU A 216 -5.61 16.57 3.27
N THR A 217 -4.36 16.66 2.83
CA THR A 217 -3.22 16.98 3.69
C THR A 217 -3.22 18.47 4.04
N THR A 218 -3.40 19.35 3.05
CA THR A 218 -3.27 20.80 3.22
C THR A 218 -4.54 21.49 3.70
N GLY A 219 -5.71 20.88 3.48
CA GLY A 219 -7.01 21.44 3.86
C GLY A 219 -7.50 22.52 2.88
N ARG A 220 -6.86 22.62 1.71
CA ARG A 220 -7.13 23.64 0.69
C ARG A 220 -8.34 23.29 -0.17
N TYR A 221 -9.44 22.90 0.48
CA TYR A 221 -10.65 22.39 -0.18
C TYR A 221 -11.27 23.40 -1.15
N ALA A 222 -11.29 24.69 -0.81
CA ALA A 222 -11.80 25.74 -1.71
C ALA A 222 -11.05 25.80 -3.04
N SER A 223 -9.72 25.69 -3.03
CA SER A 223 -8.90 25.64 -4.25
C SER A 223 -9.22 24.39 -5.08
N GLY A 224 -9.40 23.24 -4.41
CA GLY A 224 -9.79 21.98 -5.06
C GLY A 224 -11.19 22.02 -5.68
N ILE A 225 -12.16 22.61 -4.98
CA ILE A 225 -13.53 22.81 -5.47
C ILE A 225 -13.51 23.65 -6.74
N ASN A 226 -12.82 24.79 -6.73
CA ASN A 226 -12.72 25.66 -7.91
C ASN A 226 -12.08 24.94 -9.12
N LEU A 227 -11.02 24.17 -8.88
CA LEU A 227 -10.37 23.37 -9.93
C LEU A 227 -11.34 22.35 -10.53
N PHE A 228 -12.01 21.55 -9.70
CA PHE A 228 -12.89 20.49 -10.18
C PHE A 228 -14.21 21.03 -10.76
N GLU A 229 -14.72 22.17 -10.29
CA GLU A 229 -15.84 22.84 -10.95
C GLU A 229 -15.48 23.27 -12.37
N LYS A 230 -14.28 23.84 -12.57
CA LYS A 230 -13.80 24.21 -13.89
C LYS A 230 -13.65 22.99 -14.80
N LEU A 231 -13.05 21.90 -14.31
CA LEU A 231 -12.85 20.66 -15.07
C LEU A 231 -14.18 19.93 -15.36
N ARG A 232 -15.17 20.03 -14.45
CA ARG A 232 -16.51 19.46 -14.63
C ARG A 232 -17.24 20.00 -15.86
N THR A 233 -16.93 21.23 -16.28
CA THR A 233 -17.49 21.80 -17.52
C THR A 233 -17.07 21.04 -18.78
N GLN A 234 -15.93 20.34 -18.73
CA GLN A 234 -15.39 19.56 -19.85
C GLN A 234 -15.76 18.08 -19.76
N SER A 235 -15.79 17.49 -18.56
CA SER A 235 -16.24 16.11 -18.34
C SER A 235 -17.07 15.98 -17.08
N ILE A 236 -18.25 15.36 -17.21
CA ILE A 236 -19.18 15.16 -16.10
C ILE A 236 -18.64 14.16 -15.06
N GLU A 237 -17.78 13.23 -15.46
CA GLU A 237 -17.17 12.20 -14.58
C GLU A 237 -16.44 12.84 -13.40
N VAL A 238 -15.85 14.02 -13.62
CA VAL A 238 -15.11 14.81 -12.62
C VAL A 238 -15.99 15.20 -11.42
N SER A 239 -17.31 15.15 -11.56
CA SER A 239 -18.26 15.37 -10.46
C SER A 239 -18.03 14.43 -9.27
N SER A 240 -17.50 13.22 -9.52
CA SER A 240 -17.09 12.30 -8.45
C SER A 240 -15.97 12.88 -7.58
N LEU A 241 -14.95 13.49 -8.21
CA LEU A 241 -13.83 14.13 -7.52
C LEU A 241 -14.28 15.40 -6.78
N LEU A 242 -15.12 16.22 -7.43
CA LEU A 242 -15.69 17.41 -6.82
C LEU A 242 -16.46 17.06 -5.54
N ALA A 243 -17.32 16.05 -5.59
CA ALA A 243 -18.08 15.60 -4.43
C ALA A 243 -17.18 15.06 -3.31
N LYS A 244 -16.11 14.31 -3.64
CA LYS A 244 -15.11 13.87 -2.65
C LYS A 244 -14.49 15.04 -1.92
N VAL A 245 -14.05 16.09 -2.64
CA VAL A 245 -13.46 17.29 -2.02
C VAL A 245 -14.49 18.05 -1.18
N GLN A 246 -15.73 18.18 -1.65
CA GLN A 246 -16.81 18.80 -0.87
C GLN A 246 -17.10 18.03 0.42
N PHE A 247 -17.10 16.70 0.39
CA PHE A 247 -17.24 15.87 1.60
C PHE A 247 -16.06 16.06 2.57
N MET A 248 -14.84 16.17 2.06
CA MET A 248 -13.66 16.45 2.89
C MET A 248 -13.71 17.85 3.52
N GLY A 249 -14.27 18.83 2.79
CA GLY A 249 -14.50 20.19 3.27
C GLY A 249 -15.75 20.39 4.13
N ASN A 250 -16.44 19.31 4.53
CA ASN A 250 -17.71 19.33 5.27
C ASN A 250 -18.89 20.02 4.55
N GLU A 251 -18.83 20.20 3.23
CA GLU A 251 -19.92 20.72 2.38
C GLU A 251 -20.82 19.59 1.85
N GLU A 252 -21.36 18.79 2.76
CA GLU A 252 -22.04 17.53 2.42
C GLU A 252 -23.27 17.70 1.53
N VAL A 253 -24.08 18.74 1.78
CA VAL A 253 -25.30 19.00 1.01
C VAL A 253 -24.96 19.35 -0.44
N ALA A 254 -23.89 20.13 -0.66
CA ALA A 254 -23.40 20.48 -1.98
C ALA A 254 -22.89 19.23 -2.70
N GLY A 255 -22.09 18.39 -2.03
CA GLY A 255 -21.58 17.12 -2.57
C GLY A 255 -22.69 16.17 -3.00
N VAL A 256 -23.71 15.98 -2.17
CA VAL A 256 -24.86 15.12 -2.52
C VAL A 256 -25.64 15.69 -3.70
N LYS A 257 -25.85 17.01 -3.74
CA LYS A 257 -26.54 17.69 -4.85
C LYS A 257 -25.78 17.54 -6.17
N VAL A 258 -24.46 17.73 -6.15
CA VAL A 258 -23.58 17.54 -7.32
C VAL A 258 -23.68 16.12 -7.85
N LEU A 259 -23.62 15.11 -6.97
CA LEU A 259 -23.76 13.70 -7.37
C LEU A 259 -25.14 13.41 -7.94
N TYR A 260 -26.21 13.94 -7.32
CA TYR A 260 -27.58 13.76 -7.80
C TYR A 260 -27.78 14.32 -9.21
N GLU A 261 -27.40 15.58 -9.44
CA GLU A 261 -27.52 16.24 -10.75
C GLU A 261 -26.69 15.54 -11.83
N SER A 262 -25.52 15.02 -11.46
CA SER A 262 -24.61 14.37 -12.41
C SER A 262 -25.08 12.96 -12.76
N LEU A 263 -25.55 12.18 -11.78
CA LEU A 263 -26.11 10.85 -12.00
C LEU A 263 -27.45 10.88 -12.76
N GLN A 264 -28.18 11.99 -12.78
CA GLN A 264 -29.33 12.14 -13.68
C GLN A 264 -28.90 12.12 -15.15
N GLN A 265 -27.70 12.60 -15.46
CA GLN A 265 -27.16 12.62 -16.82
C GLN A 265 -26.40 11.34 -17.16
N THR A 266 -25.62 10.81 -16.20
CA THR A 266 -24.87 9.56 -16.34
C THR A 266 -25.23 8.57 -15.21
N PRO A 267 -26.36 7.84 -15.31
CA PRO A 267 -26.89 7.03 -14.21
C PRO A 267 -26.03 5.82 -13.80
N MET A 268 -25.16 5.35 -14.69
CA MET A 268 -24.34 4.15 -14.50
C MET A 268 -22.84 4.48 -14.35
N ASP A 269 -22.50 5.69 -13.89
CA ASP A 269 -21.11 6.00 -13.54
C ASP A 269 -20.73 5.33 -12.21
N TYR A 270 -19.85 4.33 -12.27
CA TYR A 270 -19.51 3.53 -11.10
C TYR A 270 -18.72 4.34 -10.04
N VAL A 271 -17.94 5.34 -10.43
CA VAL A 271 -17.12 6.13 -9.49
C VAL A 271 -17.99 7.06 -8.66
N MET A 272 -19.00 7.69 -9.27
CA MET A 272 -20.00 8.48 -8.57
C MET A 272 -20.86 7.60 -7.64
N LEU A 273 -21.28 6.43 -8.09
CA LEU A 273 -22.06 5.49 -7.29
C LEU A 273 -21.26 4.94 -6.09
N ASP A 274 -19.99 4.58 -6.28
CA ASP A 274 -19.08 4.19 -5.19
C ASP A 274 -18.89 5.34 -4.20
N THR A 275 -18.72 6.58 -4.68
CA THR A 275 -18.59 7.77 -3.83
C THR A 275 -19.84 7.98 -2.98
N GLN A 276 -21.04 7.76 -3.54
CA GLN A 276 -22.30 7.80 -2.77
C GLN A 276 -22.38 6.67 -1.74
N ALA A 277 -22.03 5.44 -2.12
CA ALA A 277 -22.03 4.29 -1.22
C ALA A 277 -21.09 4.50 -0.03
N GLU A 278 -19.87 4.98 -0.28
CA GLU A 278 -18.90 5.32 0.77
C GLU A 278 -19.43 6.38 1.74
N PHE A 279 -20.02 7.46 1.20
CA PHE A 279 -20.58 8.52 2.01
C PHE A 279 -21.71 8.01 2.92
N LEU A 280 -22.63 7.22 2.36
CA LEU A 280 -23.74 6.64 3.11
C LEU A 280 -23.27 5.66 4.19
N MET A 281 -22.26 4.83 3.90
CA MET A 281 -21.64 3.95 4.89
C MET A 281 -21.03 4.72 6.07
N LYS A 282 -20.25 5.78 5.79
CA LYS A 282 -19.68 6.64 6.85
C LYS A 282 -20.78 7.31 7.69
N LYS A 283 -21.90 7.70 7.07
CA LYS A 283 -23.07 8.25 7.78
C LYS A 283 -23.85 7.20 8.57
N ALA A 284 -23.87 5.95 8.13
CA ALA A 284 -24.50 4.85 8.87
C ALA A 284 -23.74 4.55 10.17
N GLN A 285 -22.40 4.61 10.15
CA GLN A 285 -21.57 4.44 11.35
C GLN A 285 -21.82 5.53 12.41
N LYS A 286 -22.17 6.75 11.99
CA LYS A 286 -22.47 7.89 12.86
C LYS A 286 -23.97 8.06 13.16
N ALA A 287 -24.81 7.08 12.82
CA ALA A 287 -26.25 7.18 13.04
C ALA A 287 -26.61 7.05 14.53
N GLU A 288 -27.50 7.91 15.02
CA GLU A 288 -27.93 7.90 16.43
C GLU A 288 -28.94 6.77 16.71
N THR A 289 -29.79 6.45 15.74
CA THR A 289 -30.82 5.43 15.86
C THR A 289 -30.53 4.22 14.96
N PRO A 290 -30.88 2.99 15.40
CA PRO A 290 -30.69 1.79 14.59
C PRO A 290 -31.48 1.83 13.28
N GLU A 291 -32.67 2.44 13.26
CA GLU A 291 -33.50 2.58 12.06
C GLU A 291 -32.81 3.42 10.98
N GLN A 292 -32.26 4.58 11.36
CA GLN A 292 -31.45 5.42 10.45
C GLN A 292 -30.20 4.68 9.95
N ARG A 293 -29.58 3.84 10.78
CA ARG A 293 -28.44 3.03 10.36
C ARG A 293 -28.87 2.06 9.26
N THR A 294 -29.94 1.30 9.48
CA THR A 294 -30.46 0.34 8.51
C THR A 294 -30.86 1.02 7.20
N ASP A 295 -31.62 2.12 7.25
CA ASP A 295 -32.05 2.86 6.07
C ASP A 295 -30.86 3.35 5.23
N ARG A 296 -29.84 3.94 5.88
CA ARG A 296 -28.60 4.37 5.23
C ARG A 296 -27.83 3.23 4.60
N LEU A 297 -27.77 2.07 5.27
CA LEU A 297 -27.10 0.88 4.72
C LEU A 297 -27.87 0.30 3.53
N THR A 298 -29.21 0.27 3.57
CA THR A 298 -30.03 -0.15 2.43
C THR A 298 -29.83 0.77 1.23
N MET A 299 -29.76 2.09 1.45
CA MET A 299 -29.42 3.04 0.39
C MET A 299 -28.00 2.83 -0.16
N ALA A 300 -27.02 2.59 0.73
CA ALA A 300 -25.64 2.30 0.33
C ALA A 300 -25.54 1.02 -0.51
N MET A 301 -26.29 -0.03 -0.12
CA MET A 301 -26.37 -1.30 -0.85
C MET A 301 -26.91 -1.08 -2.26
N GLY A 302 -28.00 -0.32 -2.42
CA GLY A 302 -28.55 -0.01 -3.75
C GLY A 302 -27.59 0.80 -4.62
N CYS A 303 -26.69 1.59 -4.05
CA CYS A 303 -25.64 2.29 -4.81
C CYS A 303 -24.50 1.35 -5.19
N ALA A 304 -24.01 0.55 -4.24
CA ALA A 304 -22.90 -0.38 -4.45
C ALA A 304 -23.26 -1.52 -5.43
N ASP A 305 -24.48 -2.02 -5.38
CA ASP A 305 -24.99 -3.03 -6.32
C ASP A 305 -25.00 -2.49 -7.76
N ARG A 306 -25.60 -1.32 -7.98
CA ARG A 306 -25.56 -0.64 -9.28
C ARG A 306 -24.15 -0.32 -9.75
N SER A 307 -23.25 0.07 -8.84
CA SER A 307 -21.84 0.29 -9.14
C SER A 307 -21.15 -0.97 -9.63
N THR A 308 -21.49 -2.12 -9.04
CA THR A 308 -20.93 -3.43 -9.40
C THR A 308 -21.44 -3.88 -10.78
N ILE A 309 -22.72 -3.63 -11.07
CA ILE A 309 -23.31 -3.88 -12.40
C ILE A 309 -22.65 -2.98 -13.46
N ALA A 310 -22.38 -1.72 -13.13
CA ALA A 310 -21.76 -0.76 -14.04
C ALA A 310 -20.30 -1.10 -14.39
N ALA A 311 -19.52 -1.58 -13.42
CA ALA A 311 -18.12 -1.97 -13.61
C ALA A 311 -17.80 -3.29 -12.86
N PRO A 312 -18.17 -4.46 -13.43
CA PRO A 312 -17.97 -5.75 -12.80
C PRO A 312 -16.51 -6.23 -12.84
N SER A 313 -15.67 -5.64 -13.69
CA SER A 313 -14.24 -5.98 -13.76
C SER A 313 -13.38 -5.23 -12.75
N GLU A 314 -13.90 -4.16 -12.13
CA GLU A 314 -13.16 -3.34 -11.18
C GLU A 314 -13.24 -3.91 -9.76
N PHE A 315 -12.10 -4.04 -9.08
CA PHE A 315 -12.06 -4.55 -7.71
C PHE A 315 -12.82 -3.65 -6.72
N GLY A 316 -12.72 -2.33 -6.90
CA GLY A 316 -13.28 -1.35 -5.98
C GLY A 316 -14.78 -1.47 -5.77
N THR A 317 -15.53 -1.79 -6.84
CA THR A 317 -17.00 -1.88 -6.80
C THR A 317 -17.46 -3.08 -5.97
N TRP A 318 -16.87 -4.25 -6.20
CA TRP A 318 -17.12 -5.46 -5.42
C TRP A 318 -16.66 -5.33 -3.96
N ALA A 319 -15.48 -4.75 -3.73
CA ALA A 319 -14.96 -4.52 -2.39
C ALA A 319 -15.88 -3.61 -1.58
N ARG A 320 -16.43 -2.55 -2.21
CA ARG A 320 -17.43 -1.68 -1.56
C ARG A 320 -18.69 -2.44 -1.22
N LEU A 321 -19.23 -3.22 -2.15
CA LEU A 321 -20.45 -4.00 -1.91
C LEU A 321 -20.25 -5.01 -0.77
N ALA A 322 -19.09 -5.69 -0.72
CA ALA A 322 -18.75 -6.59 0.38
C ALA A 322 -18.69 -5.84 1.73
N GLN A 323 -18.07 -4.65 1.77
CA GLN A 323 -18.04 -3.82 2.97
C GLN A 323 -19.45 -3.38 3.43
N VAL A 324 -20.35 -3.07 2.49
CA VAL A 324 -21.76 -2.75 2.82
C VAL A 324 -22.44 -3.95 3.47
N TYR A 325 -22.29 -5.16 2.90
CA TYR A 325 -22.86 -6.38 3.50
C TYR A 325 -22.26 -6.69 4.89
N VAL A 326 -20.96 -6.48 5.08
CA VAL A 326 -20.30 -6.58 6.40
C VAL A 326 -20.86 -5.57 7.40
N ALA A 327 -21.22 -4.36 6.96
CA ALA A 327 -21.84 -3.35 7.81
C ALA A 327 -23.31 -3.65 8.14
N MET A 328 -24.01 -4.36 7.25
CA MET A 328 -25.37 -4.89 7.41
C MET A 328 -25.43 -6.20 8.20
N GLU A 329 -24.28 -6.80 8.51
CA GLU A 329 -24.17 -8.10 9.19
C GLU A 329 -24.74 -9.27 8.36
N ASP A 330 -24.77 -9.10 7.04
CA ASP A 330 -25.13 -10.14 6.07
C ASP A 330 -23.85 -10.86 5.61
N TRP A 331 -23.43 -11.85 6.41
CA TRP A 331 -22.14 -12.51 6.25
C TRP A 331 -22.07 -13.44 5.03
N GLU A 332 -23.19 -14.07 4.66
CA GLU A 332 -23.25 -15.01 3.53
C GLU A 332 -23.07 -14.25 2.20
N ASN A 333 -23.78 -13.14 2.04
CA ASN A 333 -23.63 -12.27 0.87
C ASN A 333 -22.28 -11.57 0.88
N ALA A 334 -21.80 -11.07 2.03
CA ALA A 334 -20.46 -10.48 2.13
C ALA A 334 -19.37 -11.44 1.64
N LEU A 335 -19.38 -12.69 2.10
CA LEU A 335 -18.38 -13.68 1.73
C LEU A 335 -18.49 -14.08 0.25
N THR A 336 -19.72 -14.23 -0.25
CA THR A 336 -20.00 -14.52 -1.66
C THR A 336 -19.50 -13.39 -2.59
N THR A 337 -19.78 -12.15 -2.24
CA THR A 337 -19.31 -10.96 -2.96
C THR A 337 -17.80 -10.84 -2.90
N LEU A 338 -17.18 -11.14 -1.75
CA LEU A 338 -15.72 -11.14 -1.61
C LEU A 338 -15.09 -12.18 -2.55
N ASN A 339 -15.62 -13.40 -2.61
CA ASN A 339 -15.17 -14.44 -3.53
C ASN A 339 -15.29 -14.05 -5.01
N SER A 340 -16.23 -13.17 -5.33
CA SER A 340 -16.46 -12.68 -6.70
C SER A 340 -15.58 -11.48 -7.08
N CYS A 341 -14.74 -10.98 -6.16
CA CYS A 341 -13.88 -9.82 -6.42
C CYS A 341 -12.80 -10.15 -7.47
N PRO A 342 -12.65 -9.33 -8.52
CA PRO A 342 -11.54 -9.47 -9.47
C PRO A 342 -10.22 -9.08 -8.78
N MET A 343 -9.23 -9.96 -8.84
CA MET A 343 -7.94 -9.77 -8.17
C MET A 343 -6.86 -9.38 -9.18
N PHE A 344 -6.11 -8.31 -8.88
CA PHE A 344 -5.04 -7.81 -9.74
C PHE A 344 -3.66 -8.12 -9.17
N THR A 345 -2.70 -8.36 -10.05
CA THR A 345 -1.30 -8.46 -9.68
C THR A 345 -0.82 -7.09 -9.20
N TYR A 346 -0.28 -7.06 -7.99
CA TYR A 346 0.28 -5.84 -7.43
C TYR A 346 1.55 -5.45 -8.20
N GLN A 347 1.57 -4.22 -8.70
CA GLN A 347 2.73 -3.61 -9.30
C GLN A 347 3.42 -2.70 -8.28
N ASP A 348 4.70 -2.94 -8.05
CA ASP A 348 5.49 -2.12 -7.14
C ASP A 348 5.84 -0.77 -7.77
N LYS A 349 6.13 0.21 -6.90
CA LYS A 349 6.65 1.51 -7.33
C LYS A 349 8.03 1.33 -7.96
N ASP A 350 8.32 2.13 -8.98
CA ASP A 350 9.61 2.12 -9.68
C ASP A 350 10.78 2.44 -8.73
N ALA A 351 11.55 1.44 -8.32
CA ALA A 351 12.76 1.66 -7.51
C ALA A 351 13.99 1.85 -8.41
N PRO A 352 14.96 2.69 -8.02
CA PRO A 352 16.20 2.81 -8.77
C PRO A 352 17.00 1.50 -8.66
N LEU A 353 17.38 0.95 -9.81
CA LEU A 353 18.29 -0.18 -9.91
C LEU A 353 19.71 0.37 -10.11
N MET A 354 20.51 0.36 -9.04
CA MET A 354 21.85 0.94 -9.04
C MET A 354 22.94 -0.13 -8.90
N PRO A 355 24.13 0.08 -9.51
CA PRO A 355 25.31 -0.75 -9.29
C PRO A 355 25.74 -0.78 -7.82
N GLU A 356 26.56 -1.76 -7.46
CA GLU A 356 27.12 -1.85 -6.10
C GLU A 356 28.03 -0.64 -5.83
N PRO A 357 27.77 0.14 -4.77
CA PRO A 357 28.54 1.33 -4.50
C PRO A 357 29.90 1.00 -3.87
N LYS A 358 30.91 1.79 -4.20
CA LYS A 358 32.24 1.69 -3.61
C LYS A 358 32.26 2.07 -2.13
N GLU A 359 31.54 3.13 -1.78
CA GLU A 359 31.44 3.65 -0.43
C GLU A 359 30.09 4.34 -0.24
N VAL A 360 29.50 4.16 0.94
CA VAL A 360 28.21 4.77 1.32
C VAL A 360 28.43 5.64 2.56
N GLN A 361 28.17 6.94 2.42
CA GLN A 361 28.24 7.91 3.51
C GLN A 361 26.85 8.45 3.81
N LEU A 362 26.36 8.12 5.01
CA LEU A 362 25.04 8.55 5.52
C LEU A 362 25.23 9.49 6.72
N PRO A 363 25.58 10.77 6.49
CA PRO A 363 25.81 11.71 7.57
C PRO A 363 24.53 11.98 8.37
N ILE A 364 24.70 12.20 9.67
CA ILE A 364 23.62 12.55 10.59
C ILE A 364 23.67 14.04 10.87
N LEU A 365 22.55 14.71 10.75
CA LEU A 365 22.43 16.13 11.05
C LEU A 365 22.56 16.33 12.57
N PRO A 366 23.49 17.19 13.08
CA PRO A 366 23.68 17.38 14.51
C PRO A 366 22.40 17.79 15.24
N GLU A 367 21.54 18.58 14.58
CA GLU A 367 20.27 19.08 15.09
C GLU A 367 19.19 17.99 15.24
N THR A 368 19.35 16.84 14.57
CA THR A 368 18.42 15.70 14.68
C THR A 368 18.85 14.69 15.73
N ARG A 369 19.95 14.96 16.45
CA ARG A 369 20.46 14.02 17.46
C ARG A 369 19.53 13.98 18.66
N LEU A 370 19.04 12.78 18.95
CA LEU A 370 18.20 12.53 20.11
C LEU A 370 18.55 11.14 20.67
N ASP A 371 19.03 11.09 21.91
CA ASP A 371 19.53 9.86 22.53
C ASP A 371 18.51 8.71 22.48
N GLU A 372 17.21 9.01 22.64
CA GLU A 372 16.11 8.02 22.53
C GLU A 372 16.01 7.36 21.14
N ILE A 373 16.37 8.08 20.08
CA ILE A 373 16.30 7.62 18.67
C ILE A 373 17.65 7.04 18.22
N ASP A 374 18.74 7.62 18.70
CA ASP A 374 20.12 7.33 18.30
C ASP A 374 20.80 6.24 19.13
N SER A 375 20.18 5.81 20.24
CA SER A 375 20.69 4.71 21.05
C SER A 375 20.92 3.48 20.17
N GLU A 376 22.19 3.09 19.99
CA GLU A 376 22.52 1.84 19.32
C GLU A 376 21.85 0.68 20.06
N PRO A 377 21.34 -0.33 19.34
CA PRO A 377 20.91 -1.56 19.98
C PRO A 377 22.11 -2.08 20.77
N GLU A 378 21.97 -2.21 22.10
CA GLU A 378 22.99 -2.90 22.88
C GLU A 378 23.24 -4.24 22.18
N SER A 379 24.47 -4.49 21.75
CA SER A 379 24.88 -5.69 21.00
C SER A 379 24.63 -7.00 21.74
N ARG A 380 24.19 -6.92 23.00
CA ARG A 380 23.63 -8.04 23.78
C ARG A 380 22.25 -8.49 23.32
N PHE A 381 21.56 -7.70 22.47
CA PHE A 381 20.23 -7.98 21.94
C PHE A 381 20.21 -8.20 20.41
N SER A 382 21.25 -8.79 19.83
CA SER A 382 21.05 -9.51 18.55
C SER A 382 20.21 -10.77 18.81
N GLU A 383 19.02 -10.57 19.38
CA GLU A 383 18.08 -11.62 19.73
C GLU A 383 17.48 -12.14 18.43
N GLN A 384 17.69 -13.43 18.17
CA GLN A 384 17.03 -14.10 17.06
C GLN A 384 15.52 -13.99 17.26
N VAL A 385 14.84 -13.30 16.33
CA VAL A 385 13.38 -13.23 16.28
C VAL A 385 12.84 -14.63 16.01
N ASP A 386 11.78 -15.02 16.72
CA ASP A 386 11.12 -16.31 16.51
C ASP A 386 10.70 -16.46 15.02
N PRO A 387 11.18 -17.49 14.30
CA PRO A 387 10.86 -17.71 12.90
C PRO A 387 9.35 -17.81 12.62
N SER A 388 8.56 -18.27 13.59
CA SER A 388 7.10 -18.37 13.45
C SER A 388 6.40 -17.01 13.37
N ILE A 389 6.99 -15.97 13.96
CA ILE A 389 6.49 -14.59 13.93
C ILE A 389 7.03 -13.85 12.70
N LEU A 390 8.29 -14.12 12.32
CA LEU A 390 8.90 -13.54 11.12
C LEU A 390 8.24 -14.05 9.83
N GLY A 391 7.80 -15.31 9.80
CA GLY A 391 7.21 -15.98 8.65
C GLY A 391 5.74 -15.64 8.35
N LEU A 392 5.13 -14.67 9.05
CA LEU A 392 3.72 -14.30 8.86
C LEU A 392 3.47 -13.71 7.47
N ARG A 393 2.83 -14.51 6.59
CA ARG A 393 2.58 -14.13 5.19
C ARG A 393 1.64 -12.94 5.04
N ALA A 394 0.72 -12.73 5.99
CA ALA A 394 -0.24 -11.64 5.96
C ALA A 394 0.42 -10.26 5.90
N ALA A 395 1.60 -10.10 6.49
CA ALA A 395 2.36 -8.85 6.50
C ALA A 395 2.87 -8.44 5.10
N ALA A 396 3.01 -9.42 4.18
CA ALA A 396 3.50 -9.20 2.83
C ALA A 396 2.39 -8.80 1.84
N TYR A 397 1.10 -8.95 2.18
CA TYR A 397 0.02 -8.64 1.25
C TYR A 397 -0.02 -7.16 0.87
N ARG A 398 -0.22 -6.90 -0.43
CA ARG A 398 -0.34 -5.57 -1.05
C ARG A 398 -1.55 -5.53 -1.99
N GLY A 399 -1.89 -4.33 -2.48
CA GLY A 399 -2.97 -4.14 -3.46
C GLY A 399 -4.33 -4.71 -3.04
N THR A 400 -4.99 -5.39 -3.97
CA THR A 400 -6.32 -6.00 -3.78
C THR A 400 -6.33 -7.06 -2.68
N PHE A 401 -5.29 -7.90 -2.57
CA PHE A 401 -5.18 -8.95 -1.54
C PHE A 401 -5.18 -8.39 -0.13
N ARG A 402 -4.45 -7.28 0.10
CA ARG A 402 -4.46 -6.60 1.40
C ARG A 402 -5.85 -6.07 1.76
N LYS A 403 -6.56 -5.48 0.79
CA LYS A 403 -7.93 -4.97 1.01
C LYS A 403 -8.93 -6.10 1.27
N ALA A 404 -8.87 -7.19 0.49
CA ALA A 404 -9.71 -8.37 0.71
C ALA A 404 -9.46 -9.00 2.08
N TYR A 405 -8.19 -9.14 2.48
CA TYR A 405 -7.81 -9.64 3.81
C TYR A 405 -8.31 -8.73 4.94
N SER A 406 -8.30 -7.41 4.75
CA SER A 406 -8.88 -6.47 5.71
C SER A 406 -10.39 -6.66 5.90
N ILE A 407 -11.13 -6.98 4.84
CA ILE A 407 -12.58 -7.26 4.93
C ILE A 407 -12.79 -8.59 5.66
N LEU A 408 -12.00 -9.62 5.35
CA LEU A 408 -12.10 -10.93 6.00
C LEU A 408 -11.77 -10.87 7.49
N THR A 409 -10.74 -10.11 7.88
CA THR A 409 -10.40 -9.87 9.29
C THR A 409 -11.49 -9.08 10.02
N GLU A 410 -12.11 -8.09 9.37
CA GLU A 410 -13.26 -7.37 9.93
C GLU A 410 -14.46 -8.30 10.19
N MET A 411 -14.78 -9.19 9.25
CA MET A 411 -15.81 -10.22 9.45
C MET A 411 -15.46 -11.09 10.66
N THR A 412 -14.25 -11.64 10.68
CA THR A 412 -13.77 -12.53 11.74
C THR A 412 -13.81 -11.88 13.12
N ALA A 413 -13.45 -10.60 13.22
CA ALA A 413 -13.50 -9.85 14.48
C ALA A 413 -14.93 -9.71 15.03
N LYS A 414 -15.96 -9.71 14.17
CA LYS A 414 -17.37 -9.58 14.58
C LYS A 414 -18.04 -10.92 14.91
N ILE A 415 -17.80 -11.97 14.12
CA ILE A 415 -18.50 -13.26 14.27
C ILE A 415 -17.66 -14.38 14.89
N GLY A 416 -16.34 -14.24 14.93
CA GLY A 416 -15.41 -15.28 15.35
C GLY A 416 -15.09 -16.32 14.26
N TRP A 417 -14.00 -17.06 14.48
CA TRP A 417 -13.46 -18.02 13.51
C TRP A 417 -14.41 -19.18 13.20
N ASP A 418 -15.00 -19.82 14.22
CA ASP A 418 -15.84 -21.00 14.03
C ASP A 418 -17.11 -20.70 13.24
N GLN A 419 -17.74 -19.55 13.53
CA GLN A 419 -18.93 -19.11 12.82
C GLN A 419 -18.60 -18.73 11.37
N LEU A 420 -17.44 -18.11 11.13
CA LEU A 420 -16.95 -17.82 9.79
C LEU A 420 -16.72 -19.11 8.98
N LEU A 421 -16.13 -20.15 9.60
CA LEU A 421 -15.98 -21.46 8.96
C LEU A 421 -17.32 -22.13 8.64
N LYS A 422 -18.30 -21.99 9.54
CA LYS A 422 -19.66 -22.49 9.29
C LYS A 422 -20.27 -21.81 8.06
N ILE A 423 -20.22 -20.48 8.00
CA ILE A 423 -20.69 -19.71 6.82
C ILE A 423 -19.94 -20.12 5.56
N ARG A 424 -18.61 -20.27 5.63
CA ARG A 424 -17.78 -20.76 4.52
C ARG A 424 -18.27 -22.11 4.00
N SER A 425 -18.57 -23.06 4.88
CA SER A 425 -19.06 -24.40 4.51
C SER A 425 -20.49 -24.41 3.96
N THR A 426 -21.31 -23.42 4.35
CA THR A 426 -22.67 -23.24 3.83
C THR A 426 -22.65 -22.67 2.42
N VAL A 427 -21.81 -21.67 2.18
CA VAL A 427 -21.79 -20.89 0.94
C VAL A 427 -20.90 -21.54 -0.14
N PHE A 428 -19.81 -22.20 0.26
CA PHE A 428 -18.82 -22.72 -0.67
C PHE A 428 -18.68 -24.25 -0.70
N VAL A 429 -18.23 -24.72 -1.85
CA VAL A 429 -17.63 -26.04 -2.06
C VAL A 429 -16.15 -25.83 -2.36
N MET A 430 -15.29 -26.69 -1.80
CA MET A 430 -13.85 -26.64 -2.03
C MET A 430 -13.50 -27.32 -3.36
N GLU A 431 -12.43 -26.88 -4.03
CA GLU A 431 -12.08 -27.41 -5.36
C GLU A 431 -11.79 -28.92 -5.34
N ASP A 432 -11.16 -29.42 -4.28
CA ASP A 432 -10.88 -30.85 -4.12
C ASP A 432 -12.17 -31.67 -3.91
N GLU A 433 -13.12 -31.14 -3.14
CA GLU A 433 -14.45 -31.75 -2.96
C GLU A 433 -15.19 -31.81 -4.30
N TYR A 434 -15.18 -30.70 -5.05
CA TYR A 434 -15.79 -30.63 -6.39
C TYR A 434 -15.17 -31.61 -7.39
N ARG A 435 -13.83 -31.76 -7.37
CA ARG A 435 -13.10 -32.67 -8.28
C ARG A 435 -13.34 -34.14 -7.94
N THR A 436 -13.27 -34.50 -6.66
CA THR A 436 -13.49 -35.89 -6.20
C THR A 436 -14.93 -36.31 -6.45
N GLU A 437 -15.92 -35.46 -6.18
CA GLU A 437 -17.33 -35.77 -6.46
C GLU A 437 -17.64 -35.83 -7.96
N LYS A 438 -16.98 -35.02 -8.80
CA LYS A 438 -17.10 -35.16 -10.26
C LYS A 438 -16.53 -36.50 -10.74
N GLN A 439 -15.39 -36.93 -10.19
CA GLN A 439 -14.83 -38.25 -10.49
C GLN A 439 -15.74 -39.38 -10.00
N GLU A 440 -16.33 -39.26 -8.81
CA GLU A 440 -17.28 -40.23 -8.25
C GLU A 440 -18.61 -40.27 -9.01
N ALA A 441 -19.14 -39.12 -9.45
CA ALA A 441 -20.35 -39.03 -10.27
C ALA A 441 -20.15 -39.65 -11.67
N THR A 442 -18.95 -39.49 -12.24
CA THR A 442 -18.61 -40.12 -13.53
C THR A 442 -18.42 -41.64 -13.40
N GLN A 443 -17.95 -42.12 -12.23
CA GLN A 443 -17.83 -43.55 -11.92
C GLN A 443 -19.16 -44.19 -11.45
N GLY A 444 -20.10 -43.40 -10.92
CA GLY A 444 -21.44 -43.84 -10.53
C GLY A 444 -22.32 -44.26 -11.70
N ALA A 445 -22.10 -43.71 -12.90
CA ALA A 445 -22.83 -44.07 -14.12
C ALA A 445 -22.44 -45.46 -14.69
N HIS A 446 -21.31 -46.04 -14.26
CA HIS A 446 -20.81 -47.33 -14.76
C HIS A 446 -21.00 -48.52 -13.82
N LYS A 447 -21.65 -48.35 -12.66
CA LYS A 447 -22.03 -49.48 -11.79
C LYS A 447 -23.35 -50.13 -12.25
N ARG A 448 -23.35 -50.73 -13.44
CA ARG A 448 -24.28 -51.84 -13.75
C ARG A 448 -23.65 -53.14 -13.26
N THR A 449 -24.31 -53.80 -12.33
CA THR A 449 -23.90 -55.06 -11.71
C THR A 449 -23.75 -56.19 -12.74
N PRO A 450 -22.70 -57.04 -12.67
CA PRO A 450 -22.49 -58.16 -13.58
C PRO A 450 -23.31 -59.37 -13.11
N SER A 451 -24.63 -59.33 -13.28
CA SER A 451 -25.47 -60.52 -13.07
C SER A 451 -26.79 -60.36 -13.81
N THR A 452 -26.75 -60.59 -15.11
CA THR A 452 -27.81 -61.16 -15.97
C THR A 452 -27.38 -60.96 -17.41
N ASP A 453 -26.39 -61.74 -17.88
CA ASP A 453 -26.12 -61.83 -19.32
C ASP A 453 -25.80 -63.28 -19.69
N ALA A 454 -26.86 -64.08 -19.68
CA ALA A 454 -26.91 -65.40 -20.29
C ALA A 454 -28.30 -65.54 -20.93
N LEU A 455 -28.32 -65.89 -22.22
CA LEU A 455 -29.47 -66.17 -23.10
C LEU A 455 -30.11 -64.99 -23.88
N ARG A 456 -29.45 -64.60 -24.98
CA ARG A 456 -29.96 -64.49 -26.38
C ARG A 456 -28.96 -63.60 -27.14
N GLY A 457 -28.25 -64.05 -28.17
CA GLY A 457 -28.78 -64.67 -29.39
C GLY A 457 -28.89 -63.59 -30.47
N THR A 458 -27.83 -63.50 -31.29
CA THR A 458 -27.48 -62.71 -32.50
C THR A 458 -28.60 -62.48 -33.56
N PRO A 459 -28.41 -61.77 -34.72
CA PRO A 459 -27.20 -61.08 -35.31
C PRO A 459 -27.43 -59.66 -35.96
N ASP A 460 -26.31 -58.94 -36.18
CA ASP A 460 -25.84 -58.10 -37.34
C ASP A 460 -26.81 -57.47 -38.38
N PRO A 461 -26.48 -56.32 -39.06
CA PRO A 461 -25.19 -56.12 -39.75
C PRO A 461 -24.55 -54.70 -39.82
N THR A 462 -23.21 -54.73 -39.90
CA THR A 462 -22.29 -53.71 -40.45
C THR A 462 -22.48 -53.54 -41.97
N PRO A 463 -22.06 -52.45 -42.65
CA PRO A 463 -20.63 -52.17 -42.98
C PRO A 463 -20.32 -50.65 -43.12
N ASN A 464 -19.13 -50.09 -43.35
CA ASN A 464 -17.73 -50.50 -43.50
C ASN A 464 -16.90 -49.19 -43.48
N GLY A 465 -15.61 -49.28 -43.17
CA GLY A 465 -14.62 -48.29 -43.62
C GLY A 465 -13.28 -48.27 -42.87
N ASP A 466 -12.50 -49.34 -43.08
CA ASP A 466 -11.02 -49.52 -43.09
C ASP A 466 -10.13 -48.96 -41.96
N ASP A 467 -9.39 -49.78 -41.16
CA ASP A 467 -8.20 -50.65 -41.44
C ASP A 467 -6.89 -49.85 -41.69
N LYS A 468 -5.72 -50.00 -41.04
CA LYS A 468 -5.07 -50.96 -40.10
C LYS A 468 -3.99 -50.20 -39.28
N ASN A 469 -3.69 -50.47 -38.00
CA ASN A 469 -3.00 -51.64 -37.37
C ASN A 469 -1.56 -51.87 -37.91
N GLU A 470 -0.52 -52.18 -37.12
CA GLU A 470 -0.35 -53.21 -36.07
C GLU A 470 0.78 -52.79 -35.07
N GLU A 471 0.63 -52.90 -33.74
CA GLU A 471 0.87 -54.04 -32.79
C GLU A 471 2.37 -54.24 -32.43
N GLU A 472 2.76 -54.52 -31.18
CA GLU A 472 2.58 -55.76 -30.40
C GLU A 472 2.85 -55.49 -28.88
N GLU A 473 2.00 -55.96 -27.94
CA GLU A 473 2.07 -57.21 -27.13
C GLU A 473 3.17 -57.22 -26.01
N ASN A 474 3.09 -57.89 -24.85
CA ASN A 474 2.09 -58.68 -24.10
C ASN A 474 2.58 -58.79 -22.62
N LYS A 475 1.62 -58.96 -21.70
CA LYS A 475 1.59 -59.78 -20.45
C LYS A 475 2.79 -59.87 -19.47
N GLY A 476 2.49 -59.47 -18.22
CA GLY A 476 2.31 -60.40 -17.08
C GLY A 476 3.53 -60.82 -16.26
N GLU A 477 3.53 -60.55 -14.94
CA GLU A 477 3.45 -61.58 -13.89
C GLU A 477 3.52 -61.02 -12.46
N ALA A 478 3.24 -61.90 -11.51
CA ALA A 478 2.73 -61.69 -10.16
C ALA A 478 3.78 -61.29 -9.09
N THR A 479 3.20 -60.82 -7.99
CA THR A 479 3.76 -60.53 -6.67
C THR A 479 4.64 -61.63 -6.05
N GLU A 480 5.75 -61.23 -5.41
CA GLU A 480 6.10 -61.70 -4.05
C GLU A 480 7.03 -60.73 -3.31
N LYS A 481 6.94 -60.80 -1.97
CA LYS A 481 7.41 -59.85 -0.93
C LYS A 481 8.92 -59.94 -0.66
N ILE A 482 9.50 -58.89 -0.03
CA ILE A 482 10.27 -58.93 1.26
C ILE A 482 10.76 -57.51 1.64
N ASN A 483 10.66 -57.19 2.94
CA ASN A 483 11.03 -55.96 3.66
C ASN A 483 12.53 -55.60 3.58
N GLY A 484 12.91 -54.31 3.54
CA GLY A 484 13.42 -53.51 4.68
C GLY A 484 14.96 -53.50 4.68
N GLU A 485 15.73 -52.40 4.79
CA GLU A 485 15.63 -51.13 5.50
C GLU A 485 16.41 -50.04 4.73
N GLU A 486 16.03 -48.76 4.83
CA GLU A 486 16.98 -47.65 5.11
C GLU A 486 16.25 -46.32 5.37
N ASN A 487 16.83 -45.55 6.29
CA ASN A 487 16.34 -44.30 6.87
C ASN A 487 16.42 -43.10 5.91
N GLY A 488 15.41 -42.23 5.96
CA GLY A 488 15.46 -40.88 5.41
C GLY A 488 14.44 -39.99 6.11
N VAL A 489 14.93 -39.17 7.03
CA VAL A 489 14.16 -38.16 7.78
C VAL A 489 13.68 -37.08 6.81
N ASP A 490 12.36 -36.92 6.67
CA ASP A 490 11.77 -35.77 5.99
C ASP A 490 10.90 -34.97 6.97
N ASN A 491 11.25 -33.69 7.12
CA ASN A 491 10.56 -32.70 7.93
C ASN A 491 9.33 -32.20 7.16
N GLY A 492 8.24 -32.96 7.21
CA GLY A 492 6.93 -32.54 6.74
C GLY A 492 6.14 -31.83 7.83
N VAL A 493 5.78 -30.57 7.58
CA VAL A 493 4.85 -29.77 8.38
C VAL A 493 3.55 -30.55 8.61
N GLU A 494 3.28 -30.94 9.85
CA GLU A 494 2.05 -31.64 10.23
C GLU A 494 0.83 -30.72 10.04
N ARG A 495 -0.13 -31.20 9.25
CA ARG A 495 -1.49 -30.65 9.18
C ARG A 495 -2.18 -30.87 10.54
N PRO A 496 -2.87 -29.86 11.13
CA PRO A 496 -3.60 -30.06 12.38
C PRO A 496 -4.71 -31.11 12.23
N SER A 497 -4.78 -32.04 13.18
CA SER A 497 -5.68 -33.20 13.25
C SER A 497 -7.15 -32.88 13.59
N ASN A 498 -7.60 -31.65 13.33
CA ASN A 498 -9.00 -31.25 13.56
C ASN A 498 -9.76 -30.91 12.26
N THR A 499 -9.34 -31.48 11.14
CA THR A 499 -10.28 -31.74 10.04
C THR A 499 -11.17 -32.90 10.53
N ILE A 500 -12.40 -32.59 10.93
CA ILE A 500 -13.37 -33.63 11.26
C ILE A 500 -13.55 -34.49 10.00
N ASP A 501 -13.05 -35.72 10.06
CA ASP A 501 -13.19 -36.72 9.01
C ASP A 501 -14.69 -37.10 8.90
N PRO A 502 -15.37 -36.79 7.78
CA PRO A 502 -16.82 -37.00 7.66
C PRO A 502 -17.22 -38.49 7.64
N LYS A 503 -16.23 -39.41 7.67
CA LYS A 503 -16.46 -40.85 7.80
C LYS A 503 -16.88 -41.30 9.20
N SER A 504 -16.76 -40.45 10.22
CA SER A 504 -17.05 -40.83 11.62
C SER A 504 -18.52 -40.66 12.06
N LEU A 505 -19.43 -40.22 11.18
CA LEU A 505 -20.85 -40.02 11.50
C LEU A 505 -21.85 -40.88 10.72
N LYS A 506 -21.40 -41.85 9.91
CA LYS A 506 -22.32 -42.79 9.23
C LYS A 506 -22.43 -44.11 10.00
N GLY A 507 -23.13 -44.05 11.13
CA GLY A 507 -23.78 -45.20 11.75
C GLY A 507 -25.28 -45.00 11.67
N ASP A 508 -25.92 -45.79 10.81
CA ASP A 508 -27.37 -45.96 10.64
C ASP A 508 -28.22 -44.75 10.21
N GLN A 509 -28.38 -44.58 8.89
CA GLN A 509 -29.64 -44.11 8.30
C GLN A 509 -29.79 -44.61 6.86
N GLU A 510 -30.97 -45.16 6.58
CA GLU A 510 -31.36 -45.86 5.35
C GLU A 510 -31.36 -44.98 4.10
N ASN A 511 -31.22 -45.65 2.95
CA ASN A 511 -31.20 -45.11 1.58
C ASN A 511 -32.34 -44.11 1.29
N GLY A 512 -32.01 -42.81 1.24
CA GLY A 512 -32.89 -41.76 0.71
C GLY A 512 -32.24 -40.43 0.31
N ASP A 513 -30.93 -40.23 0.50
CA ASP A 513 -30.33 -38.88 0.62
C ASP A 513 -29.42 -38.43 -0.55
N SER A 514 -29.40 -39.16 -1.68
CA SER A 514 -28.53 -38.82 -2.82
C SER A 514 -29.01 -37.59 -3.61
N ASP A 515 -30.31 -37.35 -3.69
CA ASP A 515 -30.89 -36.21 -4.42
C ASP A 515 -30.84 -34.89 -3.60
N GLU A 516 -30.93 -34.98 -2.26
CA GLU A 516 -30.86 -33.80 -1.38
C GLU A 516 -29.42 -33.28 -1.22
N SER A 517 -28.43 -34.18 -1.23
CA SER A 517 -27.01 -33.82 -1.23
C SER A 517 -26.57 -33.19 -2.56
N LEU A 518 -27.01 -33.71 -3.71
CA LEU A 518 -26.75 -33.13 -5.04
C LEU A 518 -27.43 -31.76 -5.23
N SER A 519 -28.63 -31.55 -4.70
CA SER A 519 -29.32 -30.25 -4.75
C SER A 519 -28.71 -29.19 -3.84
N LYS A 520 -28.19 -29.59 -2.65
CA LYS A 520 -27.39 -28.73 -1.76
C LYS A 520 -26.03 -28.36 -2.37
N LEU A 521 -25.46 -29.21 -3.24
CA LEU A 521 -24.22 -28.90 -3.97
C LEU A 521 -24.47 -27.94 -5.15
N ASN A 522 -25.61 -28.07 -5.84
CA ASN A 522 -25.98 -27.16 -6.93
C ASN A 522 -26.24 -25.71 -6.48
N THR A 523 -26.46 -25.46 -5.18
CA THR A 523 -26.68 -24.12 -4.62
C THR A 523 -25.41 -23.44 -4.11
N LYS A 524 -24.34 -24.20 -3.87
CA LYS A 524 -23.07 -23.69 -3.35
C LYS A 524 -22.16 -23.21 -4.48
N ARG A 525 -21.33 -22.21 -4.19
CA ARG A 525 -20.35 -21.67 -5.15
C ARG A 525 -18.97 -22.28 -4.93
N LEU A 526 -18.13 -22.32 -5.96
CA LEU A 526 -16.73 -22.70 -5.80
C LEU A 526 -15.99 -21.61 -5.02
N CYS A 527 -15.26 -21.98 -3.97
CA CYS A 527 -14.33 -21.06 -3.30
C CYS A 527 -13.12 -20.82 -4.21
N GLU A 528 -12.81 -19.56 -4.50
CA GLU A 528 -11.62 -19.18 -5.25
C GLU A 528 -10.35 -19.53 -4.45
N ARG A 529 -9.33 -20.04 -5.14
CA ARG A 529 -8.07 -20.48 -4.51
C ARG A 529 -7.39 -19.38 -3.70
N TRP A 530 -7.46 -18.14 -4.20
CA TRP A 530 -6.86 -17.02 -3.50
C TRP A 530 -7.57 -16.73 -2.18
N LEU A 531 -8.90 -16.88 -2.13
CA LEU A 531 -9.69 -16.67 -0.92
C LEU A 531 -9.43 -17.79 0.09
N ASP A 532 -9.32 -19.04 -0.37
CA ASP A 532 -8.92 -20.16 0.48
C ASP A 532 -7.51 -19.96 1.07
N SER A 533 -6.56 -19.45 0.27
CA SER A 533 -5.25 -19.03 0.78
C SER A 533 -5.36 -17.93 1.84
N LEU A 534 -6.29 -16.98 1.71
CA LEU A 534 -6.51 -15.96 2.75
C LEU A 534 -7.05 -16.57 4.04
N PHE A 535 -7.92 -17.58 3.98
CA PHE A 535 -8.40 -18.32 5.15
C PHE A 535 -7.26 -19.01 5.89
N MET A 536 -6.34 -19.64 5.16
CA MET A 536 -5.17 -20.30 5.76
C MET A 536 -4.25 -19.28 6.44
N VAL A 537 -3.99 -18.14 5.79
CA VAL A 537 -3.15 -17.08 6.36
C VAL A 537 -3.84 -16.39 7.55
N LEU A 538 -5.16 -16.22 7.51
CA LEU A 538 -5.93 -15.73 8.64
C LEU A 538 -5.84 -16.68 9.85
N TYR A 539 -5.95 -17.99 9.61
CA TYR A 539 -5.79 -18.98 10.66
C TYR A 539 -4.38 -18.92 11.29
N GLU A 540 -3.33 -18.77 10.48
CA GLU A 540 -1.96 -18.58 10.97
C GLU A 540 -1.85 -17.34 11.88
N ASP A 541 -2.37 -16.20 11.43
CA ASP A 541 -2.39 -14.94 12.20
C ASP A 541 -3.16 -15.11 13.53
N LEU A 542 -4.36 -15.71 13.50
CA LEU A 542 -5.17 -15.99 14.71
C LEU A 542 -4.46 -16.94 15.68
N ARG A 543 -3.80 -17.97 15.16
CA ARG A 543 -3.04 -18.94 15.96
C ARG A 543 -1.88 -18.25 16.68
N VAL A 544 -1.07 -17.48 15.97
CA VAL A 544 0.06 -16.75 16.55
C VAL A 544 -0.43 -15.73 17.58
N TYR A 545 -1.51 -15.00 17.28
CA TYR A 545 -2.14 -14.09 18.22
C TYR A 545 -2.59 -14.80 19.50
N THR A 546 -3.29 -15.93 19.37
CA THR A 546 -3.79 -16.70 20.52
C THR A 546 -2.65 -17.27 21.38
N ILE A 547 -1.58 -17.77 20.75
CA ILE A 547 -0.38 -18.24 21.46
C ILE A 547 0.22 -17.08 22.26
N TRP A 548 0.42 -15.93 21.63
CA TRP A 548 0.96 -14.74 22.29
C TRP A 548 0.10 -14.31 23.50
N ARG A 549 -1.22 -14.17 23.32
CA ARG A 549 -2.13 -13.79 24.42
C ARG A 549 -2.13 -14.80 25.56
N THR A 550 -2.09 -16.09 25.23
CA THR A 550 -2.03 -17.18 26.23
C THR A 550 -0.72 -17.13 27.02
N GLN A 551 0.42 -16.97 26.33
CA GLN A 551 1.72 -16.84 26.98
C GLN A 551 1.76 -15.61 27.89
N MET A 552 1.30 -14.44 27.42
CA MET A 552 1.23 -13.25 28.26
C MET A 552 0.39 -13.46 29.52
N ALA A 553 -0.76 -14.12 29.40
CA ALA A 553 -1.63 -14.43 30.53
C ALA A 553 -0.96 -15.39 31.53
N GLN A 554 -0.26 -16.43 31.05
CA GLN A 554 0.46 -17.38 31.89
C GLN A 554 1.60 -16.71 32.68
N TYR A 555 2.40 -15.87 32.03
CA TYR A 555 3.48 -15.13 32.70
C TYR A 555 2.92 -14.15 33.74
N ARG A 556 1.83 -13.46 33.41
CA ARG A 556 1.14 -12.56 34.34
C ARG A 556 0.61 -13.33 35.57
N ALA A 557 0.07 -14.53 35.40
CA ALA A 557 -0.39 -15.38 36.49
C ALA A 557 0.78 -15.89 37.38
N GLN A 558 1.94 -16.15 36.79
CA GLN A 558 3.16 -16.54 37.49
C GLN A 558 3.92 -15.35 38.12
N GLN A 559 3.40 -14.12 37.99
CA GLN A 559 4.08 -12.87 38.38
C GLN A 559 5.47 -12.72 37.76
N MET A 560 5.69 -13.33 36.58
CA MET A 560 6.92 -13.23 35.81
C MET A 560 6.79 -12.15 34.75
N GLN A 561 7.90 -11.47 34.44
CA GLN A 561 7.94 -10.51 33.34
C GLN A 561 7.95 -11.25 32.00
N TYR A 562 6.96 -11.01 31.15
CA TYR A 562 6.96 -11.48 29.78
C TYR A 562 7.87 -10.56 28.94
N LYS A 563 9.05 -11.06 28.57
CA LYS A 563 10.05 -10.32 27.79
C LYS A 563 10.12 -10.88 26.37
N LYS A 564 10.19 -9.98 25.41
CA LYS A 564 10.29 -10.21 23.97
C LYS A 564 11.16 -9.11 23.37
N SER A 565 11.76 -9.37 22.21
CA SER A 565 12.59 -8.38 21.53
C SER A 565 11.74 -7.21 21.01
N ALA A 566 12.36 -6.06 20.74
CA ALA A 566 11.64 -4.90 20.19
C ALA A 566 10.99 -5.23 18.83
N GLU A 567 11.64 -6.06 18.02
CA GLU A 567 11.15 -6.47 16.70
C GLU A 567 9.97 -7.44 16.83
N GLU A 568 10.02 -8.39 17.76
CA GLU A 568 8.87 -9.25 18.05
C GLU A 568 7.65 -8.43 18.51
N TRP A 569 7.84 -7.45 19.40
CA TRP A 569 6.75 -6.57 19.83
C TRP A 569 6.15 -5.74 18.69
N GLU A 570 6.99 -5.25 17.76
CA GLU A 570 6.52 -4.52 16.58
C GLU A 570 5.69 -5.40 15.65
N ILE A 571 6.12 -6.65 15.42
CA ILE A 571 5.38 -7.61 14.59
C ILE A 571 4.07 -8.02 15.27
N LEU A 572 4.09 -8.29 16.58
CA LEU A 572 2.90 -8.64 17.37
C LEU A 572 1.89 -7.49 17.42
N GLY A 573 2.34 -6.25 17.57
CA GLY A 573 1.48 -5.07 17.47
C GLY A 573 0.83 -4.96 16.09
N SER A 574 1.62 -5.15 15.03
CA SER A 574 1.12 -5.14 13.64
C SER A 574 0.15 -6.30 13.35
N LEU A 575 0.37 -7.47 13.97
CA LEU A 575 -0.54 -8.62 13.89
C LEU A 575 -1.88 -8.32 14.56
N ALA A 576 -1.86 -7.80 15.80
CA ALA A 576 -3.05 -7.43 16.52
C ALA A 576 -3.87 -6.35 15.78
N GLU A 577 -3.18 -5.36 15.20
CA GLU A 577 -3.83 -4.33 14.39
C GLU A 577 -4.50 -4.92 13.13
N ARG A 578 -3.85 -5.86 12.43
CA ARG A 578 -4.47 -6.57 11.29
C ARG A 578 -5.72 -7.33 11.69
N LEU A 579 -5.71 -7.97 12.87
CA LEU A 579 -6.83 -8.72 13.42
C LEU A 579 -7.91 -7.84 14.09
N GLN A 580 -7.83 -6.51 13.96
CA GLN A 580 -8.77 -5.53 14.54
C GLN A 580 -8.74 -5.44 16.09
N HIS A 581 -7.69 -5.95 16.72
CA HIS A 581 -7.46 -5.85 18.18
C HIS A 581 -6.59 -4.63 18.51
N PHE A 582 -7.18 -3.44 18.45
CA PHE A 582 -6.44 -2.17 18.57
C PHE A 582 -5.83 -1.92 19.96
N ASP A 583 -6.51 -2.33 21.03
CA ASP A 583 -6.04 -2.11 22.40
C ASP A 583 -4.80 -2.98 22.70
N GLU A 584 -4.85 -4.24 22.29
CA GLU A 584 -3.73 -5.17 22.38
C GLU A 584 -2.57 -4.76 21.46
N ALA A 585 -2.86 -4.21 20.28
CA ALA A 585 -1.84 -3.65 19.40
C ALA A 585 -1.06 -2.51 20.10
N VAL A 586 -1.77 -1.62 20.79
CA VAL A 586 -1.16 -0.51 21.53
C VAL A 586 -0.35 -1.02 22.72
N GLU A 587 -0.81 -2.05 23.44
CA GLU A 587 -0.04 -2.71 24.51
C GLU A 587 1.31 -3.21 23.97
N ALA A 588 1.29 -3.89 22.82
CA ALA A 588 2.50 -4.38 22.15
C ALA A 588 3.41 -3.24 21.65
N TYR A 589 2.85 -2.21 21.03
CA TYR A 589 3.64 -1.07 20.55
C TYR A 589 4.28 -0.27 21.70
N ARG A 590 3.58 -0.09 22.83
CA ARG A 590 4.17 0.54 24.02
C ARG A 590 5.29 -0.32 24.61
N ALA A 591 5.12 -1.65 24.62
CA ALA A 591 6.19 -2.56 25.03
C ALA A 591 7.40 -2.45 24.09
N CYS A 592 7.20 -2.38 22.77
CA CYS A 592 8.25 -2.12 21.78
C CYS A 592 9.01 -0.83 22.11
N LEU A 593 8.29 0.29 22.26
CA LEU A 593 8.87 1.61 22.54
C LEU A 593 9.60 1.70 23.88
N SER A 594 9.23 0.86 24.86
CA SER A 594 9.96 0.76 26.13
C SER A 594 11.32 0.07 26.00
N VAL A 595 11.52 -0.74 24.96
CA VAL A 595 12.78 -1.43 24.67
C VAL A 595 13.63 -0.62 23.69
N ARG A 596 13.06 -0.18 22.58
CA ARG A 596 13.75 0.55 21.51
C ARG A 596 12.78 1.48 20.81
N PHE A 597 13.25 2.66 20.39
CA PHE A 597 12.48 3.50 19.50
C PHE A 597 12.17 2.78 18.17
N SER A 598 10.90 2.77 17.79
CA SER A 598 10.45 2.31 16.48
C SER A 598 9.47 3.34 15.88
N PRO A 599 9.73 3.87 14.67
CA PRO A 599 8.81 4.80 14.01
C PRO A 599 7.45 4.13 13.74
N LYS A 600 7.45 2.85 13.36
CA LYS A 600 6.25 2.07 13.10
C LYS A 600 5.39 1.88 14.35
N ALA A 601 6.00 1.51 15.47
CA ALA A 601 5.29 1.37 16.74
C ALA A 601 4.72 2.72 17.21
N LEU A 602 5.49 3.81 17.10
CA LEU A 602 5.03 5.13 17.49
C LEU A 602 3.91 5.66 16.58
N ALA A 603 3.97 5.42 15.28
CA ALA A 603 2.90 5.74 14.34
C ALA A 603 1.62 4.93 14.64
N GLY A 604 1.74 3.67 15.03
CA GLY A 604 0.61 2.85 15.48
C GLY A 604 -0.06 3.42 16.74
N VAL A 605 0.73 3.85 17.72
CA VAL A 605 0.22 4.47 18.96
C VAL A 605 -0.38 5.85 18.69
N LEU A 606 0.22 6.64 17.78
CA LEU A 606 -0.27 7.97 17.39
C LEU A 606 -1.74 7.93 16.93
N ARG A 607 -2.12 6.92 16.13
CA ARG A 607 -3.51 6.74 15.66
C ARG A 607 -4.51 6.64 16.81
N VAL A 608 -4.10 6.07 17.94
CA VAL A 608 -4.97 5.97 19.13
C VAL A 608 -5.03 7.29 19.89
N TYR A 609 -3.91 8.01 19.99
CA TYR A 609 -3.90 9.36 20.58
C TYR A 609 -4.76 10.36 19.79
N GLU A 610 -4.79 10.25 18.46
CA GLU A 610 -5.69 11.03 17.61
C GLU A 610 -7.16 10.70 17.91
N ARG A 611 -7.51 9.40 18.00
CA ARG A 611 -8.87 8.96 18.33
C ARG A 611 -9.31 9.38 19.73
N SER A 612 -8.42 9.31 20.70
CA SER A 612 -8.69 9.71 22.09
C SER A 612 -8.59 11.23 22.33
N LYS A 613 -8.26 12.01 21.28
CA LYS A 613 -8.04 13.46 21.33
C LYS A 613 -7.03 13.90 22.41
N SER A 614 -5.95 13.14 22.56
CA SER A 614 -4.91 13.42 23.56
C SER A 614 -3.86 14.38 23.00
N THR A 615 -4.09 15.68 23.12
CA THR A 615 -3.26 16.73 22.47
C THR A 615 -1.77 16.60 22.79
N ARG A 616 -1.42 16.40 24.07
CA ARG A 616 -0.02 16.44 24.53
C ARG A 616 0.79 15.25 24.01
N GLU A 617 0.19 14.07 24.05
CA GLU A 617 0.77 12.80 23.61
C GLU A 617 0.89 12.75 22.08
N THR A 618 -0.11 13.28 21.36
CA THR A 618 -0.05 13.47 19.90
C THR A 618 1.13 14.36 19.52
N VAL A 619 1.26 15.55 20.14
CA VAL A 619 2.40 16.46 19.87
C VAL A 619 3.74 15.80 20.17
N ALA A 620 3.86 15.14 21.32
CA ALA A 620 5.09 14.48 21.72
C ALA A 620 5.50 13.34 20.78
N SER A 621 4.53 12.61 20.23
CA SER A 621 4.75 11.55 19.25
C SER A 621 5.17 12.11 17.90
N VAL A 622 4.48 13.16 17.44
CA VAL A 622 4.79 13.86 16.18
C VAL A 622 6.20 14.43 16.21
N ILE A 623 6.63 15.11 17.28
CA ILE A 623 8.00 15.67 17.38
C ILE A 623 9.05 14.57 17.14
N ARG A 624 8.88 13.40 17.75
CA ARG A 624 9.81 12.27 17.60
C ARG A 624 9.79 11.66 16.19
N LEU A 625 8.61 11.49 15.60
CA LEU A 625 8.48 11.00 14.23
C LEU A 625 9.12 11.96 13.22
N VAL A 626 8.91 13.27 13.38
CA VAL A 626 9.55 14.29 12.55
C VAL A 626 11.07 14.27 12.72
N THR A 627 11.56 14.17 13.96
CA THR A 627 13.01 14.07 14.24
C THR A 627 13.62 12.86 13.52
N TRP A 628 12.94 11.71 13.61
CA TRP A 628 13.37 10.48 12.94
C TRP A 628 13.35 10.63 11.40
N GLN A 629 12.35 11.30 10.84
CA GLN A 629 12.28 11.58 9.40
C GLN A 629 13.42 12.48 8.92
N TYR A 630 13.72 13.58 9.63
CA TYR A 630 14.83 14.46 9.31
C TYR A 630 16.17 13.74 9.39
N ARG A 631 16.33 12.83 10.36
CA ARG A 631 17.51 11.98 10.48
C ARG A 631 17.73 11.09 9.25
N TRP A 632 16.65 10.69 8.58
CA TRP A 632 16.67 9.94 7.33
C TRP A 632 16.32 10.81 6.11
N TYR A 633 16.79 12.06 6.13
CA TYR A 633 16.78 13.00 5.01
C TYR A 633 15.40 13.40 4.48
N SER A 634 14.35 13.25 5.30
CA SER A 634 12.97 13.55 4.91
C SER A 634 12.45 14.77 5.67
N GLU A 635 12.21 15.86 4.96
CA GLU A 635 11.49 17.05 5.49
C GLU A 635 9.98 16.91 5.35
N PHE A 636 9.51 15.91 4.60
CA PHE A 636 8.14 15.84 4.12
C PHE A 636 7.46 14.50 4.41
N SER A 637 6.35 14.58 5.13
CA SER A 637 5.40 13.49 5.37
C SER A 637 3.99 14.07 5.37
N PRO A 638 3.18 13.76 4.34
CA PRO A 638 1.80 14.21 4.25
C PRO A 638 0.98 13.84 5.48
N GLU A 639 1.17 12.64 6.01
CA GLU A 639 0.41 12.10 7.14
C GLU A 639 0.72 12.88 8.43
N LEU A 640 1.99 13.15 8.73
CA LEU A 640 2.35 13.96 9.91
C LEU A 640 1.92 15.43 9.76
N LEU A 641 1.98 15.98 8.54
CA LEU A 641 1.46 17.31 8.25
C LEU A 641 -0.06 17.38 8.47
N HIS A 642 -0.79 16.36 8.03
CA HIS A 642 -2.22 16.24 8.26
C HIS A 642 -2.53 16.19 9.76
N THR A 643 -1.83 15.36 10.54
CA THR A 643 -1.98 15.30 12.01
C THR A 643 -1.74 16.64 12.69
N ILE A 644 -0.68 17.37 12.31
CA ILE A 644 -0.41 18.70 12.89
C ILE A 644 -1.50 19.69 12.50
N ARG A 645 -1.95 19.66 11.24
CA ARG A 645 -2.99 20.57 10.76
C ARG A 645 -4.30 20.34 11.51
N THR A 646 -4.77 19.10 11.62
CA THR A 646 -6.01 18.78 12.35
C THR A 646 -5.90 19.14 13.83
N LEU A 647 -4.73 18.96 14.43
CA LEU A 647 -4.47 19.41 15.80
C LEU A 647 -4.57 20.94 15.95
N ILE A 648 -4.03 21.70 14.99
CA ILE A 648 -4.11 23.17 14.97
C ILE A 648 -5.56 23.63 14.73
N GLU A 649 -6.31 22.94 13.86
CA GLU A 649 -7.72 23.21 13.58
C GLU A 649 -8.60 23.00 14.82
N ASP A 650 -8.32 21.94 15.61
CA ASP A 650 -9.09 21.61 16.81
C ASP A 650 -8.72 22.46 18.05
N GLU A 651 -7.42 22.71 18.27
CA GLU A 651 -6.90 23.26 19.55
C GLU A 651 -6.32 24.68 19.43
N GLY A 652 -6.05 25.15 18.21
CA GLY A 652 -5.43 26.44 17.92
C GLY A 652 -3.90 26.42 17.93
N ALA A 653 -3.29 27.17 17.01
CA ALA A 653 -1.84 27.18 16.80
C ALA A 653 -1.03 27.61 18.04
N VAL A 654 -1.52 28.60 18.80
CA VAL A 654 -0.84 29.10 20.02
C VAL A 654 -0.71 28.00 21.08
N LYS A 655 -1.78 27.23 21.30
CA LYS A 655 -1.79 26.13 22.28
C LYS A 655 -0.82 25.02 21.85
N VAL A 656 -0.87 24.61 20.59
CA VAL A 656 0.05 23.60 20.03
C VAL A 656 1.50 24.07 20.18
N ARG A 657 1.80 25.33 19.82
CA ARG A 657 3.14 25.91 19.97
C ARG A 657 3.60 25.95 21.42
N SER A 658 2.72 26.32 22.34
CA SER A 658 3.04 26.32 23.78
C SER A 658 3.33 24.91 24.30
N ILE A 659 2.64 23.88 23.82
CA ILE A 659 2.90 22.48 24.19
C ILE A 659 4.26 22.03 23.65
N ILE A 660 4.58 22.36 22.39
CA ILE A 660 5.89 22.07 21.79
C ILE A 660 6.99 22.70 22.65
N GLN A 661 6.87 23.99 22.99
CA GLN A 661 7.85 24.72 23.81
C GLN A 661 7.94 24.24 25.26
N ALA A 662 6.86 23.70 25.83
CA ALA A 662 6.85 23.15 27.18
C ALA A 662 7.48 21.75 27.26
N THR A 663 7.84 21.14 26.13
CA THR A 663 8.45 19.80 26.09
C THR A 663 9.94 19.91 26.42
N SER A 664 10.45 19.02 27.27
CA SER A 664 11.85 19.03 27.74
C SER A 664 12.87 18.51 26.72
N LEU A 665 12.61 18.63 25.42
CA LEU A 665 13.49 18.18 24.35
C LEU A 665 14.44 19.30 23.91
N PRO A 666 15.57 18.98 23.24
CA PRO A 666 16.49 20.00 22.73
C PRO A 666 15.79 20.99 21.79
N GLN A 667 16.13 22.29 21.87
CA GLN A 667 15.49 23.33 21.05
C GLN A 667 15.60 23.05 19.54
N ALA A 668 16.75 22.54 19.09
CA ALA A 668 16.98 22.19 17.69
C ALA A 668 15.96 21.17 17.16
N VAL A 669 15.54 20.22 18.00
CA VAL A 669 14.52 19.20 17.68
C VAL A 669 13.13 19.82 17.61
N LEU A 670 12.80 20.72 18.54
CA LEU A 670 11.53 21.44 18.55
C LEU A 670 11.37 22.31 17.29
N ASP A 671 12.44 22.95 16.85
CA ASP A 671 12.46 23.81 15.66
C ASP A 671 12.13 23.04 14.37
N LEU A 672 12.45 21.74 14.28
CA LEU A 672 12.07 20.89 13.14
C LEU A 672 10.55 20.80 12.98
N THR A 673 9.83 20.71 14.10
CA THR A 673 8.36 20.58 14.10
C THR A 673 7.68 21.92 13.77
N HIS A 674 8.33 23.04 14.09
CA HIS A 674 7.83 24.37 13.72
C HIS A 674 7.74 24.58 12.19
N HIS A 675 8.47 23.82 11.38
CA HIS A 675 8.33 23.87 9.92
C HIS A 675 6.90 23.57 9.46
N TYR A 676 6.27 22.51 9.99
CA TYR A 676 4.91 22.16 9.60
C TYR A 676 3.87 23.17 10.11
N ALA A 677 4.06 23.71 11.32
CA ALA A 677 3.22 24.80 11.80
C ALA A 677 3.32 26.06 10.92
N ALA A 678 4.54 26.41 10.47
CA ALA A 678 4.77 27.52 9.54
C ALA A 678 4.12 27.24 8.17
N LEU A 679 4.12 25.99 7.72
CA LEU A 679 3.45 25.57 6.49
C LEU A 679 1.93 25.76 6.59
N CYS A 680 1.30 25.33 7.69
CA CYS A 680 -0.12 25.58 7.96
C CYS A 680 -0.43 27.09 7.96
N ALA A 681 0.44 27.91 8.56
CA ALA A 681 0.28 29.37 8.56
C ALA A 681 0.40 29.97 7.15
N ASN A 682 1.37 29.51 6.33
CA ASN A 682 1.53 29.94 4.94
C ASN A 682 0.28 29.64 4.09
N PHE A 683 -0.37 28.52 4.36
CA PHE A 683 -1.61 28.11 3.69
C PHE A 683 -2.88 28.72 4.29
N ARG A 684 -2.74 29.49 5.38
CA ARG A 684 -3.85 30.08 6.14
C ARG A 684 -4.88 29.03 6.55
N SER A 685 -4.41 27.90 7.05
CA SER A 685 -5.30 26.85 7.59
C SER A 685 -6.11 27.38 8.78
N SER A 686 -7.31 26.83 9.00
CA SER A 686 -8.16 27.22 10.13
C SER A 686 -7.43 27.04 11.46
N GLY A 687 -7.63 27.97 12.42
CA GLY A 687 -6.97 27.92 13.72
C GLY A 687 -5.51 28.43 13.75
N THR A 688 -4.99 28.93 12.61
CA THR A 688 -3.64 29.56 12.53
C THR A 688 -3.63 31.04 12.87
N GLU A 689 -4.79 31.66 13.10
CA GLU A 689 -4.93 33.05 13.53
C GLU A 689 -4.59 33.18 15.03
N GLY A 690 -3.29 33.16 15.37
CA GLY A 690 -2.84 33.31 16.76
C GLY A 690 -1.33 33.29 16.96
#